data_AF-A0A3M2RJW2-F1
#
_entry.id   AF-A0A3M2RJW2-F1
#
_cell.length_a   1.000
_cell.length_b   1.000
_cell.length_c   1.000
_cell.angle_alpha   90.00
_cell.angle_beta   90.00
_cell.angle_gamma   90.00
#
_symmetry.space_group_name_H-M   'P 1'
#
loop_
_entity.id
_entity.type
_entity.pdbx_description
1 polymer ?
#
loop_
_entity_poly.entity_id
_entity_poly.type
_entity_poly.pdbx_seq_one_letter_code
_entity_poly.pdbx_strand_id
1 'polypeptide(L)'
;MNNLAFKTLLAPSLVLLLTACGESGSGSDHNGSGPVGERSSVQQETVGTNNVGDSQDAGLGGPEVSLGPVVPALAFATDTRSENRDPYPDLQPIISDAPPTCAPAGRPAAKGPSCDDLKNANYYEDSSDTWIDAQVFIPEHREGEKLPVILHSHGWGGSKVVELPEQPYCEEYLKPYNCPVNEGGGLLSMFGQLDDVLSDLHSRGYIVVSFSQRGFGDSEGQIMVMNPYHETRDAQAVIDWIAERGRSGELPVAVDEAGNFPLGLFGGSYGGGFQLTLAALDDRVDTIVPVGTWHALEQALLPSGAVKGGWGNLLCLLSTGKSRHPLLDEACVGMFFPFIRTRKALDPTGEIIKFMGQNGLHYLKNLEVSQKPYRDGEEPFKLRPIDSLLIQGNRDVLFPLQEAVDNYHYLKLAGGDVRLLSNQSGHMNPLANQVDGTTSCGGVDMFAAIRTWFDVKLRGADESLLDRIPGVCITLDNEKALIAEEVPGLNYEADKLMGVNDQWRSFSMSIGMARGPQKCEAVYEVPAGERKVLAGIPKLRDFKVKGDLIGGLGVSYMGVCLIRDGQTMLVDDMVTGFVPGDYPNHELIAVGEALRPGDQIGLMAFKSKEHMNFMSTATIGQVTELLLNGFSAGSGMSGAAVQDLMDPLQTLLSGVFVNAYTVSGEVRLPILESELLSQRTPDAYYGTPEDFNQQPW
;
A
#
# COMPACT_ATOMS: atom_id res chain seq x y z
N MET A 1 -41.20 24.53 23.35
CA MET A 1 -41.82 24.11 24.64
C MET A 1 -42.39 22.71 24.46
N ASN A 2 -42.22 21.87 25.49
CA ASN A 2 -42.55 20.44 25.63
C ASN A 2 -41.50 19.41 25.17
N ASN A 3 -40.55 19.24 26.10
CA ASN A 3 -39.86 18.03 26.52
C ASN A 3 -40.61 16.71 26.25
N LEU A 4 -39.92 15.73 25.67
CA LEU A 4 -40.09 14.33 26.08
C LEU A 4 -38.69 13.72 26.32
N ALA A 5 -38.44 13.41 27.59
CA ALA A 5 -37.25 12.75 28.09
C ALA A 5 -37.39 11.22 27.92
N PHE A 6 -36.35 10.56 27.42
CA PHE A 6 -36.20 9.11 27.56
C PHE A 6 -35.11 8.82 28.59
N LYS A 7 -35.53 8.29 29.73
CA LYS A 7 -34.69 7.71 30.79
C LYS A 7 -34.43 6.24 30.49
N THR A 8 -33.15 5.90 30.43
CA THR A 8 -32.47 4.79 31.14
C THR A 8 -33.17 3.44 31.31
N LEU A 9 -32.55 2.39 30.76
CA LEU A 9 -32.52 1.04 31.35
C LEU A 9 -31.10 0.50 31.20
N LEU A 10 -30.34 0.59 32.30
CA LEU A 10 -29.09 -0.11 32.55
C LEU A 10 -29.41 -1.25 33.51
N ALA A 11 -28.95 -2.46 33.23
CA ALA A 11 -28.82 -3.53 34.21
C ALA A 11 -27.44 -4.21 34.04
N PRO A 12 -26.82 -4.70 35.13
CA PRO A 12 -25.37 -4.90 35.21
C PRO A 12 -24.94 -6.38 35.23
N SER A 13 -23.62 -6.56 35.11
CA SER A 13 -22.79 -7.67 35.63
C SER A 13 -22.55 -8.89 34.74
N LEU A 14 -21.28 -9.11 34.36
CA LEU A 14 -20.49 -10.21 34.94
C LEU A 14 -18.98 -9.93 34.80
N VAL A 15 -18.31 -9.84 35.95
CA VAL A 15 -16.85 -9.82 36.09
C VAL A 15 -16.40 -11.27 36.27
N LEU A 16 -15.41 -11.72 35.51
CA LEU A 16 -14.70 -12.97 35.77
C LEU A 16 -13.21 -12.65 35.96
N LEU A 17 -12.78 -12.70 37.23
CA LEU A 17 -11.39 -12.86 37.63
C LEU A 17 -10.96 -14.30 37.36
N LEU A 18 -9.79 -14.49 36.74
CA LEU A 18 -9.02 -15.73 36.87
C LEU A 18 -7.60 -15.39 37.33
N THR A 19 -7.38 -15.62 38.63
CA THR A 19 -6.07 -15.72 39.27
C THR A 19 -5.46 -17.09 39.03
N ALA A 20 -4.14 -17.09 38.84
CA ALA A 20 -3.27 -18.24 38.65
C ALA A 20 -3.26 -19.24 39.82
N CYS A 21 -3.01 -20.51 39.51
CA CYS A 21 -2.31 -21.46 40.37
C CYS A 21 -1.35 -22.28 39.48
N GLY A 22 -0.06 -22.27 39.83
CA GLY A 22 0.90 -23.25 39.35
C GLY A 22 0.90 -24.48 40.24
N GLU A 23 1.38 -25.60 39.71
CA GLU A 23 2.09 -26.61 40.51
C GLU A 23 2.96 -27.51 39.62
N SER A 24 4.16 -27.72 40.13
CA SER A 24 5.26 -28.54 39.65
C SER A 24 5.00 -30.05 39.77
N GLY A 25 5.57 -30.85 38.88
CA GLY A 25 5.61 -32.31 39.00
C GLY A 25 6.75 -32.94 38.19
N SER A 26 7.85 -33.21 38.88
CA SER A 26 9.06 -33.95 38.46
C SER A 26 8.81 -35.44 38.19
N GLY A 27 9.63 -36.07 37.35
CA GLY A 27 9.79 -37.53 37.37
C GLY A 27 10.50 -38.13 36.16
N SER A 28 11.81 -38.27 36.27
CA SER A 28 12.74 -39.03 35.42
C SER A 28 12.42 -40.53 35.37
N ASP A 29 12.73 -41.20 34.25
CA ASP A 29 13.43 -42.49 34.31
C ASP A 29 14.13 -42.91 33.00
N HIS A 30 15.14 -43.74 33.19
CA HIS A 30 16.35 -43.96 32.41
C HIS A 30 16.31 -45.10 31.36
N ASN A 31 17.26 -44.97 30.42
CA ASN A 31 18.13 -45.99 29.80
C ASN A 31 17.61 -47.00 28.75
N GLY A 32 18.29 -46.98 27.59
CA GLY A 32 19.16 -48.11 27.24
C GLY A 32 19.41 -48.41 25.75
N SER A 33 20.70 -48.41 25.38
CA SER A 33 21.40 -49.14 24.29
C SER A 33 21.43 -48.58 22.84
N GLY A 34 22.65 -48.20 22.40
CA GLY A 34 23.07 -48.06 20.98
C GLY A 34 23.62 -49.38 20.39
N PRO A 35 24.61 -49.39 19.46
CA PRO A 35 25.24 -48.30 18.69
C PRO A 35 25.55 -48.64 17.19
N VAL A 36 26.34 -47.76 16.56
CA VAL A 36 27.32 -47.96 15.45
C VAL A 36 26.91 -47.60 14.02
N GLY A 37 27.70 -46.70 13.40
CA GLY A 37 27.94 -46.71 11.95
C GLY A 37 28.41 -45.40 11.30
N GLU A 38 29.58 -44.87 11.67
CA GLU A 38 30.31 -43.88 10.86
C GLU A 38 30.63 -44.41 9.46
N ARG A 39 30.56 -43.55 8.43
CA ARG A 39 31.49 -43.60 7.30
C ARG A 39 31.78 -42.21 6.74
N SER A 40 33.06 -42.02 6.50
CA SER A 40 33.80 -40.80 6.28
C SER A 40 34.09 -40.52 4.81
N SER A 41 34.26 -39.22 4.53
CA SER A 41 35.20 -38.56 3.60
C SER A 41 35.79 -39.36 2.42
N VAL A 42 35.63 -38.82 1.22
CA VAL A 42 36.58 -38.99 0.11
C VAL A 42 37.08 -37.61 -0.32
N GLN A 43 38.37 -37.37 -0.10
CA GLN A 43 39.17 -36.32 -0.71
C GLN A 43 39.32 -36.61 -2.20
N GLN A 44 39.30 -35.56 -3.04
CA GLN A 44 39.88 -35.63 -4.37
C GLN A 44 40.78 -34.43 -4.66
N GLU A 45 41.83 -34.74 -5.39
CA GLU A 45 43.13 -34.08 -5.45
C GLU A 45 43.14 -32.82 -6.32
N THR A 46 44.03 -31.90 -5.94
CA THR A 46 44.55 -30.80 -6.74
C THR A 46 45.59 -31.29 -7.74
N VAL A 47 45.47 -30.96 -9.04
CA VAL A 47 46.60 -30.67 -9.97
C VAL A 47 46.07 -29.88 -11.18
N GLY A 48 46.77 -28.80 -11.57
CA GLY A 48 46.87 -28.43 -12.99
C GLY A 48 46.71 -26.96 -13.37
N THR A 49 47.73 -26.16 -13.09
CA THR A 49 47.98 -24.83 -13.65
C THR A 49 48.08 -24.83 -15.18
N ASN A 50 47.58 -23.78 -15.85
CA ASN A 50 48.18 -23.26 -17.09
C ASN A 50 47.83 -21.77 -17.31
N ASN A 51 48.89 -20.99 -17.50
CA ASN A 51 48.96 -19.54 -17.74
C ASN A 51 48.47 -19.13 -19.14
N VAL A 52 47.75 -18.01 -19.25
CA VAL A 52 47.78 -17.00 -20.33
C VAL A 52 47.12 -15.75 -19.74
N GLY A 53 47.61 -14.51 -19.76
CA GLY A 53 48.82 -13.86 -20.23
C GLY A 53 48.65 -12.37 -19.87
N ASP A 54 49.74 -11.71 -19.48
CA ASP A 54 49.78 -10.29 -19.13
C ASP A 54 49.22 -9.40 -20.25
N SER A 55 48.18 -8.63 -19.94
CA SER A 55 47.93 -7.33 -20.56
C SER A 55 47.96 -6.28 -19.46
N GLN A 56 49.05 -5.51 -19.42
CA GLN A 56 49.20 -4.32 -18.62
C GLN A 56 48.18 -3.27 -19.10
N ASP A 57 47.11 -3.06 -18.32
CA ASP A 57 46.34 -1.83 -18.40
C ASP A 57 46.85 -0.84 -17.36
N ALA A 58 47.37 0.27 -17.86
CA ALA A 58 47.93 1.34 -17.06
C ALA A 58 46.82 2.26 -16.54
N GLY A 59 46.60 2.23 -15.23
CA GLY A 59 46.41 3.44 -14.42
C GLY A 59 45.05 4.12 -14.46
N LEU A 60 44.05 3.50 -13.83
CA LEU A 60 42.97 4.19 -13.10
C LEU A 60 42.72 3.46 -11.77
N GLY A 61 43.77 3.25 -10.98
CA GLY A 61 43.66 2.67 -9.64
C GLY A 61 43.44 3.78 -8.62
N GLY A 62 42.19 4.02 -8.22
CA GLY A 62 41.92 4.52 -6.87
C GLY A 62 42.52 3.56 -5.84
N PRO A 63 42.73 3.96 -4.58
CA PRO A 63 43.25 3.04 -3.56
C PRO A 63 42.35 1.81 -3.52
N GLU A 64 42.90 0.65 -3.88
CA GLU A 64 42.20 -0.63 -3.83
C GLU A 64 41.89 -0.88 -2.35
N VAL A 65 40.61 -0.72 -1.97
CA VAL A 65 40.18 -0.96 -0.59
C VAL A 65 40.34 -2.46 -0.36
N SER A 66 41.39 -2.83 0.36
CA SER A 66 41.60 -4.23 0.76
C SER A 66 40.53 -4.60 1.78
N LEU A 67 39.43 -5.19 1.31
CA LEU A 67 38.40 -5.76 2.15
C LEU A 67 38.96 -6.94 2.95
N GLY A 68 38.53 -7.06 4.20
CA GLY A 68 38.93 -8.14 5.09
C GLY A 68 38.21 -9.47 4.82
N PRO A 69 38.25 -10.42 5.78
CA PRO A 69 37.57 -11.71 5.66
C PRO A 69 36.05 -11.55 5.52
N VAL A 70 35.40 -12.64 5.09
CA VAL A 70 33.94 -12.73 5.05
C VAL A 70 33.39 -12.75 6.47
N VAL A 71 32.39 -11.91 6.71
CA VAL A 71 31.57 -11.80 7.91
C VAL A 71 30.22 -12.47 7.63
N PRO A 72 29.81 -13.48 8.41
CA PRO A 72 28.53 -14.16 8.21
C PRO A 72 27.33 -13.21 8.32
N ALA A 73 26.23 -13.56 7.64
CA ALA A 73 24.96 -12.88 7.81
C ALA A 73 24.48 -12.91 9.27
N LEU A 74 23.79 -11.85 9.69
CA LEU A 74 23.31 -11.67 11.06
C LEU A 74 21.88 -11.12 11.04
N ALA A 75 21.03 -11.61 11.94
CA ALA A 75 19.70 -11.04 12.17
C ALA A 75 19.45 -10.87 13.68
N PHE A 76 18.89 -9.72 14.08
CA PHE A 76 18.58 -9.44 15.50
C PHE A 76 17.43 -8.45 15.64
N ALA A 77 16.67 -8.58 16.72
CA ALA A 77 15.60 -7.65 17.10
C ALA A 77 16.18 -6.47 17.89
N THR A 78 15.59 -5.29 17.74
CA THR A 78 16.00 -4.07 18.48
C THR A 78 15.29 -3.91 19.81
N ASP A 79 14.19 -4.63 20.04
CA ASP A 79 13.46 -4.57 21.30
C ASP A 79 14.20 -5.29 22.44
N THR A 80 14.78 -4.48 23.32
CA THR A 80 15.56 -4.91 24.48
C THR A 80 14.71 -5.51 25.60
N ARG A 81 13.38 -5.52 25.48
CA ARG A 81 12.46 -6.15 26.45
C ARG A 81 12.41 -7.68 26.31
N SER A 82 12.94 -8.24 25.22
CA SER A 82 13.05 -9.69 25.01
C SER A 82 14.34 -10.30 25.60
N GLU A 83 14.32 -11.59 25.93
CA GLU A 83 15.47 -12.31 26.53
C GLU A 83 16.58 -12.66 25.52
N ASN A 84 16.36 -12.47 24.21
CA ASN A 84 17.31 -12.79 23.14
C ASN A 84 18.16 -11.56 22.78
N ARG A 85 19.27 -11.37 23.50
CA ARG A 85 20.16 -10.19 23.42
C ARG A 85 21.42 -10.41 22.54
N ASP A 86 21.36 -11.37 21.62
CA ASP A 86 22.50 -11.76 20.79
C ASP A 86 22.45 -10.98 19.45
N PRO A 87 23.52 -10.31 19.00
CA PRO A 87 24.88 -10.25 19.56
C PRO A 87 25.23 -8.98 20.33
N TYR A 88 24.28 -8.05 20.49
CA TYR A 88 24.52 -6.75 21.12
C TYR A 88 23.83 -6.64 22.50
N PRO A 89 24.50 -7.03 23.60
CA PRO A 89 23.89 -7.06 24.93
C PRO A 89 23.50 -5.68 25.48
N ASP A 90 24.09 -4.60 24.95
CA ASP A 90 23.87 -3.20 25.33
C ASP A 90 23.22 -2.38 24.20
N LEU A 91 22.52 -3.06 23.26
CA LEU A 91 21.85 -2.40 22.14
C LEU A 91 20.89 -1.33 22.66
N GLN A 92 21.07 -0.09 22.22
CA GLN A 92 20.18 0.99 22.62
C GLN A 92 18.83 0.81 21.93
N PRO A 93 17.70 0.99 22.65
CA PRO A 93 16.39 0.88 22.04
C PRO A 93 16.13 2.03 21.06
N ILE A 94 15.20 1.82 20.13
CA ILE A 94 14.70 2.89 19.27
C ILE A 94 13.60 3.63 20.04
N ILE A 95 13.90 4.85 20.44
CA ILE A 95 12.98 5.72 21.18
C ILE A 95 12.62 6.90 20.30
N SER A 96 11.33 7.03 20.03
CA SER A 96 10.78 8.17 19.30
C SER A 96 10.42 9.31 20.25
N ASP A 97 10.76 10.52 19.84
CA ASP A 97 10.40 11.78 20.50
C ASP A 97 9.03 12.32 20.06
N ALA A 98 8.29 11.58 19.24
CA ALA A 98 6.95 11.96 18.80
C ALA A 98 6.05 12.33 19.99
N PRO A 99 5.34 13.47 19.93
CA PRO A 99 4.54 13.96 21.03
C PRO A 99 3.43 12.98 21.41
N PRO A 100 2.92 13.02 22.65
CA PRO A 100 1.83 12.15 23.03
C PRO A 100 0.52 12.58 22.34
N THR A 101 -0.38 11.62 22.20
CA THR A 101 -1.70 11.82 21.58
C THR A 101 -2.66 12.55 22.52
N CYS A 102 -3.58 13.35 21.96
CA CYS A 102 -4.53 14.14 22.73
C CYS A 102 -6.00 13.96 22.31
N ALA A 103 -6.91 14.17 23.26
CA ALA A 103 -8.35 14.18 23.03
C ALA A 103 -8.84 15.59 22.66
N PRO A 104 -9.52 15.77 21.51
CA PRO A 104 -10.16 17.05 21.17
C PRO A 104 -11.24 17.45 22.20
N ALA A 105 -11.36 18.74 22.49
CA ALA A 105 -12.30 19.24 23.49
C ALA A 105 -13.77 18.86 23.18
N GLY A 106 -14.53 18.51 24.22
CA GLY A 106 -15.99 18.26 24.13
C GLY A 106 -16.42 16.84 23.72
N ARG A 107 -15.52 15.85 23.76
CA ARG A 107 -15.77 14.48 23.29
C ARG A 107 -15.73 13.45 24.42
N PRO A 108 -16.88 12.96 24.92
CA PRO A 108 -16.90 12.00 26.03
C PRO A 108 -16.37 10.59 25.67
N ALA A 109 -16.23 10.27 24.38
CA ALA A 109 -15.66 9.00 23.91
C ALA A 109 -14.13 9.04 23.74
N ALA A 110 -13.53 10.24 23.71
CA ALA A 110 -12.10 10.38 23.54
C ALA A 110 -11.38 10.22 24.88
N LYS A 111 -10.68 9.09 25.06
CA LYS A 111 -9.84 8.85 26.24
C LYS A 111 -8.48 9.52 26.01
N GLY A 112 -8.07 10.42 26.91
CA GLY A 112 -6.76 11.08 26.88
C GLY A 112 -6.79 12.51 27.43
N PRO A 113 -5.61 13.16 27.61
CA PRO A 113 -5.53 14.57 27.99
C PRO A 113 -6.12 15.49 26.92
N SER A 114 -6.74 16.61 27.32
CA SER A 114 -7.34 17.59 26.40
C SER A 114 -6.28 18.27 25.54
N CYS A 115 -6.49 18.37 24.22
CA CYS A 115 -5.57 19.09 23.33
C CYS A 115 -5.38 20.58 23.73
N ASP A 116 -6.34 21.19 24.44
CA ASP A 116 -6.21 22.57 24.93
C ASP A 116 -5.39 22.67 26.23
N ASP A 117 -5.42 21.65 27.08
CA ASP A 117 -4.56 21.59 28.28
C ASP A 117 -3.09 21.40 27.86
N LEU A 118 -2.88 20.71 26.74
CA LEU A 118 -1.56 20.41 26.19
C LEU A 118 -0.93 21.59 25.44
N LYS A 119 -1.73 22.44 24.79
CA LYS A 119 -1.24 23.71 24.20
C LYS A 119 -0.70 24.69 25.25
N ASN A 120 -1.11 24.56 26.51
CA ASN A 120 -0.74 25.49 27.59
C ASN A 120 0.45 25.01 28.43
N ALA A 121 0.90 23.77 28.24
CA ALA A 121 2.15 23.23 28.79
C ALA A 121 3.25 23.25 27.71
N ASN A 122 4.53 23.16 28.07
CA ASN A 122 5.65 22.94 27.15
C ASN A 122 5.60 21.52 26.52
N TYR A 123 4.43 21.07 26.10
CA TYR A 123 4.08 19.68 25.82
C TYR A 123 4.78 19.08 24.59
N TYR A 124 5.19 19.90 23.62
CA TYR A 124 6.04 19.44 22.52
C TYR A 124 7.50 19.24 22.95
N GLU A 125 7.91 19.79 24.10
CA GLU A 125 9.25 19.62 24.69
C GLU A 125 9.29 18.49 25.75
N ASP A 126 8.14 18.11 26.34
CA ASP A 126 8.00 17.11 27.40
C ASP A 126 7.55 15.71 26.89
N SER A 127 7.92 15.36 25.66
CA SER A 127 7.49 14.12 24.99
C SER A 127 7.85 12.83 25.75
N SER A 128 6.97 11.83 25.67
CA SER A 128 7.16 10.49 26.24
C SER A 128 7.99 9.60 25.32
N ASP A 129 8.96 8.87 25.89
CA ASP A 129 9.78 7.84 25.21
C ASP A 129 8.91 6.75 24.56
N THR A 130 8.48 6.91 23.29
CA THR A 130 7.72 5.84 22.59
C THR A 130 8.69 4.83 22.02
N TRP A 131 8.56 3.57 22.45
CA TRP A 131 9.39 2.48 21.96
C TRP A 131 8.94 2.01 20.57
N ILE A 132 9.88 1.95 19.63
CA ILE A 132 9.67 1.44 18.28
C ILE A 132 10.41 0.12 18.12
N ASP A 133 9.67 -0.90 17.73
CA ASP A 133 10.14 -2.26 17.57
C ASP A 133 10.61 -2.50 16.13
N ALA A 134 11.84 -3.02 15.97
CA ALA A 134 12.42 -3.33 14.66
C ALA A 134 13.22 -4.63 14.67
N GLN A 135 13.44 -5.16 13.47
CA GLN A 135 14.26 -6.32 13.15
C GLN A 135 15.28 -5.89 12.10
N VAL A 136 16.55 -6.21 12.36
CA VAL A 136 17.65 -5.91 11.46
C VAL A 136 18.15 -7.21 10.84
N PHE A 137 18.38 -7.20 9.53
CA PHE A 137 19.01 -8.26 8.77
C PHE A 137 20.24 -7.69 8.05
N ILE A 138 21.42 -8.15 8.45
CA ILE A 138 22.70 -7.84 7.83
C ILE A 138 23.09 -9.03 6.94
N PRO A 139 23.40 -8.83 5.66
CA PRO A 139 23.79 -9.92 4.79
C PRO A 139 25.24 -10.35 5.04
N GLU A 140 25.62 -11.49 4.46
CA GLU A 140 27.04 -11.86 4.38
C GLU A 140 27.78 -10.78 3.59
N HIS A 141 28.89 -10.30 4.14
CA HIS A 141 29.66 -9.20 3.58
C HIS A 141 31.13 -9.36 3.97
N ARG A 142 32.02 -8.50 3.48
CA ARG A 142 33.43 -8.48 3.91
C ARG A 142 33.68 -7.44 4.98
N GLU A 143 34.61 -7.74 5.90
CA GLU A 143 35.05 -6.75 6.88
C GLU A 143 35.56 -5.47 6.19
N GLY A 144 35.05 -4.32 6.63
CA GLY A 144 35.32 -3.02 6.02
C GLY A 144 34.41 -2.64 4.84
N GLU A 145 33.60 -3.58 4.35
CA GLU A 145 32.55 -3.29 3.37
C GLU A 145 31.44 -2.43 3.99
N LYS A 146 30.87 -1.53 3.21
CA LYS A 146 29.78 -0.65 3.61
C LYS A 146 28.58 -0.87 2.71
N LEU A 147 27.42 -1.06 3.31
CA LEU A 147 26.23 -1.55 2.64
C LEU A 147 25.11 -0.50 2.67
N PRO A 148 24.30 -0.42 1.59
CA PRO A 148 23.07 0.37 1.57
C PRO A 148 22.01 -0.25 2.49
N VAL A 149 21.05 0.57 2.92
CA VAL A 149 19.96 0.17 3.81
C VAL A 149 18.61 0.27 3.09
N ILE A 150 17.79 -0.77 3.26
CA ILE A 150 16.36 -0.75 2.94
C ILE A 150 15.59 -0.68 4.26
N LEU A 151 14.92 0.43 4.49
CA LEU A 151 13.98 0.59 5.60
C LEU A 151 12.58 0.15 5.14
N HIS A 152 12.05 -0.87 5.80
CA HIS A 152 10.80 -1.52 5.46
C HIS A 152 9.76 -1.39 6.59
N SER A 153 8.50 -1.28 6.21
CA SER A 153 7.38 -1.40 7.15
C SER A 153 6.18 -2.14 6.55
N HIS A 154 5.34 -2.67 7.44
CA HIS A 154 4.27 -3.60 7.13
C HIS A 154 2.97 -2.93 6.68
N GLY A 155 2.09 -3.73 6.05
CA GLY A 155 0.69 -3.36 5.78
C GLY A 155 -0.16 -3.23 7.05
N TRP A 156 -1.36 -2.65 6.91
CA TRP A 156 -2.24 -2.39 8.06
C TRP A 156 -2.60 -3.68 8.80
N GLY A 157 -2.48 -3.67 10.14
CA GLY A 157 -2.74 -4.86 10.97
C GLY A 157 -1.55 -5.81 11.13
N GLY A 158 -0.47 -5.61 10.36
CA GLY A 158 0.75 -6.41 10.44
C GLY A 158 1.72 -6.02 11.57
N SER A 159 2.94 -6.53 11.47
CA SER A 159 4.10 -6.22 12.30
C SER A 159 5.36 -6.28 11.46
N LYS A 160 6.51 -5.88 12.02
CA LYS A 160 7.81 -6.11 11.39
C LYS A 160 7.98 -7.56 10.91
N VAL A 161 8.76 -7.74 9.86
CA VAL A 161 9.27 -9.05 9.43
C VAL A 161 10.29 -9.53 10.46
N VAL A 162 10.10 -10.73 11.01
CA VAL A 162 11.01 -11.31 12.02
C VAL A 162 12.03 -12.28 11.41
N GLU A 163 11.65 -12.91 10.29
CA GLU A 163 12.49 -13.83 9.51
C GLU A 163 12.25 -13.54 8.03
N LEU A 164 13.33 -13.50 7.24
CA LEU A 164 13.21 -13.39 5.79
C LEU A 164 12.86 -14.76 5.19
N PRO A 165 11.92 -14.83 4.23
CA PRO A 165 11.58 -16.10 3.58
C PRO A 165 12.79 -16.69 2.87
N GLU A 166 12.90 -18.01 2.86
CA GLU A 166 13.87 -18.69 2.00
C GLU A 166 13.59 -18.33 0.54
N GLN A 167 14.63 -17.90 -0.18
CA GLN A 167 14.52 -17.63 -1.61
C GLN A 167 13.97 -18.87 -2.32
N PRO A 168 12.89 -18.75 -3.12
CA PRO A 168 12.38 -19.88 -3.87
C PRO A 168 13.48 -20.49 -4.75
N TYR A 169 13.50 -21.83 -4.86
CA TYR A 169 14.51 -22.52 -5.67
C TYR A 169 14.52 -21.94 -7.09
N CYS A 170 15.69 -21.48 -7.50
CA CYS A 170 15.92 -20.78 -8.74
C CYS A 170 17.12 -21.42 -9.43
N GLU A 171 16.98 -21.71 -10.73
CA GLU A 171 18.05 -22.32 -11.50
C GLU A 171 19.31 -21.43 -11.43
N GLU A 172 20.49 -22.05 -11.33
CA GLU A 172 21.72 -21.36 -10.94
C GLU A 172 22.12 -20.20 -11.86
N TYR A 173 21.74 -20.26 -13.14
CA TYR A 173 21.97 -19.19 -14.11
C TYR A 173 20.94 -18.03 -14.02
N LEU A 174 19.80 -18.24 -13.36
CA LEU A 174 18.77 -17.22 -13.11
C LEU A 174 18.98 -16.48 -11.80
N LYS A 175 19.75 -17.06 -10.85
CA LYS A 175 20.08 -16.45 -9.55
C LYS A 175 20.57 -15.00 -9.62
N PRO A 176 21.33 -14.55 -10.63
CA PRO A 176 21.75 -13.14 -10.68
C PRO A 176 20.67 -12.19 -11.20
N TYR A 177 19.60 -12.67 -11.87
CA TYR A 177 18.74 -11.81 -12.68
C TYR A 177 17.22 -12.02 -12.55
N ASN A 178 16.70 -13.21 -12.21
CA ASN A 178 15.26 -13.43 -12.32
C ASN A 178 14.74 -14.71 -11.63
N CYS A 179 14.77 -14.76 -10.30
CA CYS A 179 13.99 -15.77 -9.60
C CYS A 179 12.51 -15.35 -9.62
N PRO A 180 11.60 -16.12 -10.26
CA PRO A 180 10.20 -15.76 -10.34
C PRO A 180 9.60 -15.83 -8.93
N VAL A 181 9.05 -14.72 -8.47
CA VAL A 181 8.15 -14.72 -7.32
C VAL A 181 6.81 -15.24 -7.81
N ASN A 182 6.29 -16.28 -7.16
CA ASN A 182 5.04 -16.90 -7.60
C ASN A 182 3.89 -15.90 -7.48
N GLU A 183 3.20 -15.63 -8.59
CA GLU A 183 1.94 -14.90 -8.57
C GLU A 183 0.90 -15.74 -7.79
N GLY A 184 0.61 -15.33 -6.56
CA GLY A 184 -0.46 -15.88 -5.74
C GLY A 184 -1.81 -15.25 -6.10
N GLY A 185 -2.91 -15.84 -5.62
CA GLY A 185 -4.25 -15.25 -5.71
C GLY A 185 -4.85 -15.00 -4.33
N GLY A 186 -5.50 -13.87 -4.12
CA GLY A 186 -6.18 -13.56 -2.85
C GLY A 186 -6.33 -12.08 -2.56
N LEU A 187 -6.95 -11.73 -1.42
CA LEU A 187 -7.23 -10.34 -1.01
C LEU A 187 -5.98 -9.43 -1.02
N LEU A 188 -4.81 -9.98 -0.68
CA LEU A 188 -3.54 -9.26 -0.49
C LEU A 188 -2.34 -9.96 -1.16
N SER A 189 -2.56 -10.74 -2.22
CA SER A 189 -1.53 -11.62 -2.82
C SER A 189 -0.26 -10.86 -3.23
N MET A 190 -0.39 -9.69 -3.88
CA MET A 190 0.71 -8.83 -4.28
C MET A 190 1.54 -8.38 -3.07
N PHE A 191 0.90 -8.11 -1.93
CA PHE A 191 1.59 -7.62 -0.74
C PHE A 191 2.38 -8.73 -0.03
N GLY A 192 1.86 -9.96 -0.02
CA GLY A 192 2.60 -11.11 0.53
C GLY A 192 3.88 -11.43 -0.25
N GLN A 193 3.91 -11.10 -1.53
CA GLN A 193 5.08 -11.29 -2.41
C GLN A 193 6.20 -10.26 -2.16
N LEU A 194 5.95 -9.19 -1.40
CA LEU A 194 6.96 -8.16 -1.13
C LEU A 194 8.04 -8.67 -0.15
N ASP A 195 7.73 -9.63 0.72
CA ASP A 195 8.71 -10.23 1.63
C ASP A 195 9.79 -11.01 0.87
N ASP A 196 9.45 -11.63 -0.27
CA ASP A 196 10.42 -12.30 -1.15
C ASP A 196 11.40 -11.30 -1.77
N VAL A 197 10.94 -10.06 -2.03
CA VAL A 197 11.80 -8.96 -2.52
C VAL A 197 12.77 -8.52 -1.45
N LEU A 198 12.35 -8.45 -0.18
CA LEU A 198 13.26 -8.15 0.94
C LEU A 198 14.36 -9.20 1.05
N SER A 199 13.99 -10.48 0.90
CA SER A 199 14.96 -11.58 0.91
C SER A 199 15.93 -11.49 -0.28
N ASP A 200 15.45 -11.08 -1.48
CA ASP A 200 16.32 -10.94 -2.66
C ASP A 200 17.28 -9.76 -2.48
N LEU A 201 16.79 -8.60 -2.01
CA LEU A 201 17.62 -7.44 -1.68
C LEU A 201 18.65 -7.80 -0.60
N HIS A 202 18.27 -8.48 0.48
CA HIS A 202 19.20 -8.95 1.50
C HIS A 202 20.31 -9.83 0.88
N SER A 203 19.93 -10.83 0.07
CA SER A 203 20.90 -11.71 -0.61
C SER A 203 21.87 -10.97 -1.55
N ARG A 204 21.49 -9.77 -2.01
CA ARG A 204 22.29 -8.91 -2.90
C ARG A 204 23.22 -7.96 -2.14
N GLY A 205 23.20 -7.94 -0.81
CA GLY A 205 24.07 -7.07 -0.01
C GLY A 205 23.40 -5.80 0.51
N TYR A 206 22.06 -5.77 0.61
CA TYR A 206 21.35 -4.72 1.33
C TYR A 206 21.15 -5.11 2.80
N ILE A 207 21.37 -4.17 3.71
CA ILE A 207 20.85 -4.30 5.08
C ILE A 207 19.35 -4.04 5.00
N VAL A 208 18.55 -4.93 5.58
CA VAL A 208 17.10 -4.73 5.70
C VAL A 208 16.77 -4.41 7.16
N VAL A 209 16.11 -3.28 7.39
CA VAL A 209 15.55 -2.92 8.70
C VAL A 209 14.05 -2.91 8.57
N SER A 210 13.35 -3.89 9.14
CA SER A 210 11.90 -3.93 9.17
C SER A 210 11.40 -3.46 10.52
N PHE A 211 10.54 -2.44 10.56
CA PHE A 211 9.99 -1.92 11.83
C PHE A 211 8.46 -2.00 11.89
N SER A 212 7.96 -2.16 13.11
CA SER A 212 6.54 -2.12 13.45
C SER A 212 6.11 -0.67 13.64
N GLN A 213 5.05 -0.24 12.94
CA GLN A 213 4.48 1.10 13.11
C GLN A 213 3.87 1.24 14.51
N ARG A 214 3.75 2.49 14.99
CA ARG A 214 3.13 2.83 16.28
C ARG A 214 1.83 2.07 16.55
N GLY A 215 1.73 1.43 17.71
CA GLY A 215 0.55 0.66 18.13
C GLY A 215 0.33 -0.67 17.40
N PHE A 216 1.25 -1.07 16.51
CA PHE A 216 1.32 -2.38 15.87
C PHE A 216 2.56 -3.15 16.31
N GLY A 217 2.58 -4.46 16.08
CA GLY A 217 3.62 -5.35 16.61
C GLY A 217 3.83 -5.13 18.12
N ASP A 218 5.09 -4.98 18.51
CA ASP A 218 5.50 -4.62 19.87
C ASP A 218 5.81 -3.11 20.04
N SER A 219 5.61 -2.29 18.99
CA SER A 219 5.76 -0.84 19.08
C SER A 219 4.67 -0.25 19.96
N GLU A 220 5.06 0.71 20.80
CA GLU A 220 4.17 1.39 21.72
C GLU A 220 3.34 2.49 21.03
N GLY A 221 2.56 3.23 21.82
CA GLY A 221 1.77 4.36 21.35
C GLY A 221 0.38 4.00 20.79
N GLN A 222 -0.34 5.02 20.32
CA GLN A 222 -1.66 4.90 19.71
C GLN A 222 -1.54 5.00 18.19
N ILE A 223 -2.28 4.16 17.46
CA ILE A 223 -2.32 4.22 15.99
C ILE A 223 -2.90 5.56 15.54
N MET A 224 -2.13 6.30 14.73
CA MET A 224 -2.48 7.62 14.18
C MET A 224 -2.72 7.61 12.66
N VAL A 225 -2.59 6.43 12.02
CA VAL A 225 -2.85 6.18 10.61
C VAL A 225 -1.91 6.94 9.65
N MET A 226 -0.60 6.83 9.86
CA MET A 226 0.48 7.57 9.17
C MET A 226 0.44 9.08 9.37
N ASN A 227 0.14 9.52 10.60
CA ASN A 227 0.16 10.94 10.91
C ASN A 227 1.61 11.47 10.91
N PRO A 228 1.93 12.52 10.15
CA PRO A 228 3.31 12.97 9.98
C PRO A 228 3.92 13.56 11.26
N TYR A 229 3.11 14.00 12.22
CA TYR A 229 3.60 14.50 13.50
C TYR A 229 3.94 13.39 14.50
N HIS A 230 3.55 12.13 14.22
CA HIS A 230 3.75 11.00 15.12
C HIS A 230 4.48 9.86 14.42
N GLU A 231 3.84 9.17 13.48
CA GLU A 231 4.40 7.97 12.86
C GLU A 231 5.52 8.27 11.86
N THR A 232 5.53 9.44 11.21
CA THR A 232 6.73 9.86 10.46
C THR A 232 7.89 10.16 11.41
N ARG A 233 7.62 10.76 12.58
CA ARG A 233 8.64 10.98 13.62
C ARG A 233 9.21 9.67 14.15
N ASP A 234 8.35 8.66 14.33
CA ASP A 234 8.78 7.31 14.71
C ASP A 234 9.74 6.71 13.69
N ALA A 235 9.44 6.85 12.40
CA ALA A 235 10.33 6.37 11.35
C ALA A 235 11.64 7.18 11.26
N GLN A 236 11.62 8.49 11.54
CA GLN A 236 12.85 9.30 11.66
C GLN A 236 13.73 8.83 12.81
N ALA A 237 13.15 8.42 13.95
CA ALA A 237 13.89 7.84 15.06
C ALA A 237 14.56 6.50 14.68
N VAL A 238 13.94 5.70 13.80
CA VAL A 238 14.59 4.50 13.24
C VAL A 238 15.79 4.88 12.37
N ILE A 239 15.68 5.91 11.52
CA ILE A 239 16.81 6.42 10.72
C ILE A 239 17.94 6.96 11.61
N ASP A 240 17.60 7.74 12.64
CA ASP A 240 18.56 8.26 13.64
C ASP A 240 19.31 7.11 14.32
N TRP A 241 18.58 6.06 14.71
CA TRP A 241 19.17 4.87 15.31
C TRP A 241 20.11 4.15 14.34
N ILE A 242 19.72 3.94 13.08
CA ILE A 242 20.59 3.31 12.06
C ILE A 242 21.87 4.13 11.88
N ALA A 243 21.77 5.45 11.77
CA ALA A 243 22.92 6.34 11.60
C ALA A 243 23.87 6.22 12.80
N GLU A 244 23.35 6.19 14.03
CA GLU A 244 24.14 6.06 15.24
C GLU A 244 24.84 4.69 15.32
N ARG A 245 24.14 3.59 15.02
CA ARG A 245 24.73 2.24 14.98
C ARG A 245 25.77 2.10 13.85
N GLY A 246 25.59 2.83 12.75
CA GLY A 246 26.58 2.91 11.68
C GLY A 246 27.85 3.64 12.11
N ARG A 247 27.73 4.75 12.85
CA ARG A 247 28.87 5.52 13.40
C ARG A 247 29.64 4.78 14.48
N SER A 248 28.94 4.01 15.33
CA SER A 248 29.57 3.17 16.36
C SER A 248 30.28 1.95 15.76
N GLY A 249 30.02 1.62 14.49
CA GLY A 249 30.56 0.44 13.82
C GLY A 249 29.79 -0.85 14.09
N GLU A 250 28.64 -0.78 14.75
CA GLU A 250 27.77 -1.94 14.99
C GLU A 250 27.02 -2.35 13.71
N LEU A 251 26.69 -1.39 12.84
CA LEU A 251 26.18 -1.68 11.49
C LEU A 251 27.23 -1.34 10.43
N PRO A 252 27.41 -2.18 9.39
CA PRO A 252 28.33 -1.90 8.29
C PRO A 252 27.72 -0.89 7.29
N VAL A 253 27.31 0.28 7.79
CA VAL A 253 26.72 1.38 7.00
C VAL A 253 27.74 2.50 6.85
N ALA A 254 27.83 3.10 5.66
CA ALA A 254 28.64 4.29 5.43
C ALA A 254 27.84 5.54 5.79
N VAL A 255 28.01 6.01 7.03
CA VAL A 255 27.35 7.22 7.52
C VAL A 255 28.29 8.41 7.37
N ASP A 256 27.84 9.47 6.72
CA ASP A 256 28.60 10.72 6.58
C ASP A 256 28.54 11.60 7.84
N GLU A 257 29.23 12.75 7.82
CA GLU A 257 29.25 13.68 8.96
C GLU A 257 27.86 14.25 9.30
N ALA A 258 26.98 14.40 8.30
CA ALA A 258 25.62 14.88 8.49
C ALA A 258 24.66 13.76 8.96
N GLY A 259 25.07 12.50 8.91
CA GLY A 259 24.24 11.36 9.28
C GLY A 259 23.49 10.73 8.11
N ASN A 260 23.83 11.10 6.88
CA ASN A 260 23.29 10.47 5.68
C ASN A 260 24.03 9.16 5.41
N PHE A 261 23.30 8.22 4.81
CA PHE A 261 23.81 6.95 4.30
C PHE A 261 22.87 6.50 3.19
N PRO A 262 23.31 5.65 2.24
CA PRO A 262 22.44 5.17 1.16
C PRO A 262 21.20 4.47 1.72
N LEU A 263 20.04 5.12 1.58
CA LEU A 263 18.78 4.73 2.21
C LEU A 263 17.63 4.70 1.21
N GLY A 264 17.10 3.49 0.99
CA GLY A 264 15.84 3.26 0.30
C GLY A 264 14.71 2.95 1.26
N LEU A 265 13.49 3.38 0.93
CA LEU A 265 12.28 2.94 1.62
C LEU A 265 11.49 1.95 0.77
N PHE A 266 10.89 0.95 1.41
CA PHE A 266 10.09 -0.07 0.73
C PHE A 266 8.93 -0.58 1.60
N GLY A 267 7.87 -1.06 0.96
CA GLY A 267 6.69 -1.59 1.63
C GLY A 267 5.40 -1.34 0.87
N GLY A 268 4.37 -2.12 1.21
CA GLY A 268 3.08 -2.09 0.55
C GLY A 268 1.94 -1.60 1.44
N SER A 269 0.88 -1.04 0.84
CA SER A 269 -0.32 -0.59 1.55
C SER A 269 0.03 0.47 2.60
N TYR A 270 -0.16 0.18 3.89
CA TYR A 270 0.28 1.02 5.01
C TYR A 270 1.82 1.22 5.01
N GLY A 271 2.56 0.18 4.64
CA GLY A 271 4.00 0.18 4.39
C GLY A 271 4.40 0.99 3.15
N GLY A 272 3.47 1.28 2.24
CA GLY A 272 3.68 2.28 1.18
C GLY A 272 3.49 3.69 1.72
N GLY A 273 2.49 3.88 2.59
CA GLY A 273 2.07 5.18 3.09
C GLY A 273 3.13 5.88 3.94
N PHE A 274 3.87 5.14 4.77
CA PHE A 274 4.92 5.73 5.62
C PHE A 274 6.04 6.37 4.80
N GLN A 275 6.34 5.82 3.63
CA GLN A 275 7.48 6.24 2.82
C GLN A 275 7.27 7.65 2.29
N LEU A 276 6.03 7.96 1.89
CA LEU A 276 5.71 9.19 1.18
C LEU A 276 5.90 10.42 2.08
N THR A 277 5.35 10.41 3.29
CA THR A 277 5.50 11.53 4.23
C THR A 277 6.90 11.57 4.84
N LEU A 278 7.54 10.41 5.05
CA LEU A 278 8.93 10.36 5.54
C LEU A 278 9.91 10.96 4.54
N ALA A 279 9.87 10.55 3.27
CA ALA A 279 10.76 11.10 2.25
C ALA A 279 10.52 12.60 2.01
N ALA A 280 9.29 13.09 2.19
CA ALA A 280 8.99 14.51 2.09
C ALA A 280 9.55 15.36 3.25
N LEU A 281 9.77 14.77 4.43
CA LEU A 281 10.14 15.46 5.66
C LEU A 281 11.56 15.15 6.17
N ASP A 282 12.20 14.09 5.65
CA ASP A 282 13.55 13.68 5.98
C ASP A 282 14.39 13.62 4.71
N ASP A 283 15.47 14.41 4.67
CA ASP A 283 16.35 14.58 3.51
C ASP A 283 17.34 13.43 3.36
N ARG A 284 17.53 12.60 4.38
CA ARG A 284 18.39 11.40 4.34
C ARG A 284 17.83 10.28 3.47
N VAL A 285 16.56 10.35 3.06
CA VAL A 285 15.95 9.34 2.19
C VAL A 285 16.34 9.59 0.74
N ASP A 286 17.10 8.67 0.14
CA ASP A 286 17.53 8.81 -1.25
C ASP A 286 16.41 8.45 -2.23
N THR A 287 15.67 7.37 -1.94
CA THR A 287 14.62 6.88 -2.84
C THR A 287 13.53 6.06 -2.15
N ILE A 288 12.35 6.01 -2.77
CA ILE A 288 11.19 5.26 -2.26
C ILE A 288 10.60 4.32 -3.32
N VAL A 289 10.02 3.22 -2.84
CA VAL A 289 9.22 2.28 -3.66
C VAL A 289 7.90 1.99 -2.94
N PRO A 290 6.91 2.91 -3.02
CA PRO A 290 5.59 2.74 -2.44
C PRO A 290 4.73 1.82 -3.32
N VAL A 291 4.23 0.72 -2.74
CA VAL A 291 3.39 -0.25 -3.45
C VAL A 291 1.95 -0.18 -2.95
N GLY A 292 0.98 0.09 -3.83
CA GLY A 292 -0.45 -0.04 -3.53
C GLY A 292 -0.93 0.86 -2.39
N THR A 293 -0.65 2.17 -2.43
CA THR A 293 -0.89 3.10 -1.32
C THR A 293 -1.60 4.38 -1.75
N TRP A 294 -1.85 5.30 -0.82
CA TRP A 294 -2.66 6.49 -1.04
C TRP A 294 -1.84 7.78 -1.19
N HIS A 295 -2.44 8.78 -1.85
CA HIS A 295 -2.05 10.19 -1.81
C HIS A 295 -2.86 10.95 -0.76
N ALA A 296 -4.18 10.72 -0.73
CA ALA A 296 -5.15 11.34 0.16
C ALA A 296 -6.02 10.27 0.85
N LEU A 297 -5.67 9.91 2.08
CA LEU A 297 -6.32 8.81 2.82
C LEU A 297 -7.84 8.98 2.92
N GLU A 298 -8.29 10.20 3.17
CA GLU A 298 -9.70 10.54 3.27
C GLU A 298 -10.43 10.41 1.93
N GLN A 299 -9.79 10.70 0.80
CA GLN A 299 -10.41 10.49 -0.52
C GLN A 299 -10.42 9.02 -0.92
N ALA A 300 -9.38 8.26 -0.56
CA ALA A 300 -9.35 6.83 -0.79
C ALA A 300 -10.50 6.10 -0.06
N LEU A 301 -10.77 6.47 1.19
CA LEU A 301 -11.83 5.86 2.02
C LEU A 301 -13.22 6.48 1.80
N LEU A 302 -13.27 7.76 1.43
CA LEU A 302 -14.51 8.54 1.30
C LEU A 302 -14.55 9.34 -0.01
N PRO A 303 -14.38 8.70 -1.18
CA PRO A 303 -14.28 9.39 -2.46
C PRO A 303 -15.50 10.27 -2.68
N SER A 304 -15.27 11.58 -2.91
CA SER A 304 -16.35 12.57 -3.05
C SER A 304 -17.44 12.46 -1.97
N GLY A 305 -17.00 12.15 -0.75
CA GLY A 305 -17.85 12.01 0.44
C GLY A 305 -18.66 10.71 0.53
N ALA A 306 -18.52 9.77 -0.40
CA ALA A 306 -19.18 8.48 -0.36
C ALA A 306 -18.36 7.46 0.45
N VAL A 307 -18.95 6.81 1.45
CA VAL A 307 -18.23 5.92 2.38
C VAL A 307 -17.96 4.55 1.77
N LYS A 308 -16.70 4.11 1.75
CA LYS A 308 -16.29 2.70 1.53
C LYS A 308 -16.46 1.87 2.81
N GLY A 309 -17.69 1.69 3.27
CA GLY A 309 -17.97 1.04 4.56
C GLY A 309 -17.49 -0.41 4.65
N GLY A 310 -17.42 -1.14 3.54
CA GLY A 310 -16.86 -2.49 3.52
C GLY A 310 -15.39 -2.51 3.97
N TRP A 311 -14.56 -1.71 3.29
CA TRP A 311 -13.15 -1.55 3.63
C TRP A 311 -12.95 -0.91 5.01
N GLY A 312 -13.74 0.12 5.35
CA GLY A 312 -13.70 0.73 6.68
C GLY A 312 -13.93 -0.29 7.80
N ASN A 313 -14.92 -1.17 7.65
CA ASN A 313 -15.20 -2.22 8.63
C ASN A 313 -14.05 -3.22 8.74
N LEU A 314 -13.46 -3.64 7.62
CA LEU A 314 -12.33 -4.57 7.61
C LEU A 314 -11.09 -3.96 8.28
N LEU A 315 -10.73 -2.71 7.95
CA LEU A 315 -9.60 -2.02 8.59
C LEU A 315 -9.80 -1.85 10.10
N CYS A 316 -11.02 -1.52 10.52
CA CYS A 316 -11.38 -1.47 11.93
C CYS A 316 -11.35 -2.84 12.59
N LEU A 317 -11.71 -3.92 11.89
CA LEU A 317 -11.56 -5.27 12.41
C LEU A 317 -10.08 -5.63 12.64
N LEU A 318 -9.22 -5.37 11.65
CA LEU A 318 -7.78 -5.72 11.68
C LEU A 318 -6.96 -4.96 12.72
N SER A 319 -7.51 -3.89 13.29
CA SER A 319 -6.90 -3.13 14.38
C SER A 319 -7.57 -3.39 15.73
N THR A 320 -8.48 -4.37 15.83
CA THR A 320 -9.19 -4.70 17.08
C THR A 320 -8.19 -5.17 18.14
N GLY A 321 -8.37 -4.69 19.37
CA GLY A 321 -7.45 -4.97 20.47
C GLY A 321 -6.16 -4.15 20.46
N LYS A 322 -5.92 -3.33 19.43
CA LYS A 322 -4.81 -2.37 19.38
C LYS A 322 -5.22 -1.03 20.01
N SER A 323 -4.23 -0.29 20.48
CA SER A 323 -4.43 1.06 21.01
C SER A 323 -4.58 2.05 19.86
N ARG A 324 -5.75 2.67 19.71
CA ARG A 324 -6.04 3.62 18.63
C ARG A 324 -6.18 5.03 19.16
N HIS A 325 -5.92 6.00 18.30
CA HIS A 325 -6.32 7.37 18.56
C HIS A 325 -7.85 7.46 18.76
N PRO A 326 -8.35 8.26 19.72
CA PRO A 326 -9.78 8.48 19.93
C PRO A 326 -10.65 8.74 18.71
N LEU A 327 -10.18 9.56 17.76
CA LEU A 327 -10.94 9.85 16.54
C LEU A 327 -11.03 8.63 15.62
N LEU A 328 -10.00 7.78 15.62
CA LEU A 328 -10.03 6.54 14.87
C LEU A 328 -10.97 5.52 15.53
N ASP A 329 -10.99 5.44 16.87
CA ASP A 329 -11.98 4.61 17.59
C ASP A 329 -13.41 5.09 17.31
N GLU A 330 -13.66 6.39 17.33
CA GLU A 330 -14.96 6.97 16.97
C GLU A 330 -15.35 6.63 15.53
N ALA A 331 -14.42 6.78 14.58
CA ALA A 331 -14.63 6.41 13.19
C ALA A 331 -14.97 4.91 13.05
N CYS A 332 -14.25 4.04 13.77
CA CYS A 332 -14.51 2.61 13.74
C CYS A 332 -15.88 2.24 14.28
N VAL A 333 -16.32 2.84 15.40
CA VAL A 333 -17.68 2.65 15.90
C VAL A 333 -18.72 3.14 14.87
N GLY A 334 -18.46 4.28 14.22
CA GLY A 334 -19.30 4.86 13.18
C GLY A 334 -19.47 3.98 11.93
N MET A 335 -18.37 3.36 11.47
CA MET A 335 -18.34 2.54 10.25
C MET A 335 -19.24 1.29 10.35
N PHE A 336 -19.40 0.71 11.55
CA PHE A 336 -20.25 -0.49 11.74
C PHE A 336 -21.76 -0.22 11.64
N PHE A 337 -22.21 1.04 11.53
CA PHE A 337 -23.63 1.35 11.32
C PHE A 337 -23.99 1.26 9.81
N PRO A 338 -24.90 0.36 9.38
CA PRO A 338 -25.12 0.01 7.97
C PRO A 338 -25.80 1.11 7.13
N PHE A 339 -26.30 2.16 7.76
CA PHE A 339 -26.93 3.30 7.07
C PHE A 339 -25.94 4.42 6.74
N ILE A 340 -24.70 4.34 7.24
CA ILE A 340 -23.67 5.36 7.03
C ILE A 340 -23.05 5.19 5.64
N ARG A 341 -23.53 5.99 4.68
CA ARG A 341 -23.04 6.00 3.29
C ARG A 341 -22.36 7.30 2.88
N THR A 342 -22.45 8.32 3.72
CA THR A 342 -21.92 9.66 3.42
C THR A 342 -20.98 10.13 4.53
N ARG A 343 -19.96 10.90 4.14
CA ARG A 343 -19.04 11.57 5.04
C ARG A 343 -19.78 12.38 6.11
N LYS A 344 -20.84 13.09 5.74
CA LYS A 344 -21.63 13.91 6.69
C LYS A 344 -22.31 13.07 7.76
N ALA A 345 -22.69 11.83 7.44
CA ALA A 345 -23.28 10.91 8.39
C ALA A 345 -22.21 10.26 9.29
N LEU A 346 -21.05 9.91 8.72
CA LEU A 346 -19.93 9.32 9.46
C LEU A 346 -19.27 10.33 10.40
N ASP A 347 -19.02 11.54 9.91
CA ASP A 347 -18.33 12.60 10.62
C ASP A 347 -19.12 13.92 10.53
N PRO A 348 -20.17 14.08 11.36
CA PRO A 348 -20.99 15.28 11.37
C PRO A 348 -20.24 16.55 11.80
N THR A 349 -19.06 16.39 12.42
CA THR A 349 -18.25 17.48 12.97
C THR A 349 -17.10 17.93 12.08
N GLY A 350 -16.61 17.05 11.20
CA GLY A 350 -15.44 17.27 10.36
C GLY A 350 -14.09 16.88 11.00
N GLU A 351 -14.05 16.46 12.27
CA GLU A 351 -12.79 16.17 12.97
C GLU A 351 -12.15 14.83 12.54
N ILE A 352 -12.94 13.80 12.23
CA ILE A 352 -12.39 12.52 11.73
C ILE A 352 -11.73 12.76 10.37
N ILE A 353 -12.35 13.58 9.53
CA ILE A 353 -11.79 13.91 8.22
C ILE A 353 -10.59 14.82 8.32
N LYS A 354 -10.60 15.76 9.25
CA LYS A 354 -9.42 16.58 9.54
C LYS A 354 -8.25 15.71 10.02
N PHE A 355 -8.52 14.71 10.86
CA PHE A 355 -7.53 13.72 11.29
C PHE A 355 -6.97 12.91 10.11
N MET A 356 -7.83 12.29 9.30
CA MET A 356 -7.36 11.49 8.15
C MET A 356 -6.70 12.34 7.06
N GLY A 357 -7.17 13.57 6.85
CA GLY A 357 -6.66 14.50 5.84
C GLY A 357 -5.26 15.06 6.13
N GLN A 358 -4.66 14.72 7.27
CA GLN A 358 -3.26 14.99 7.59
C GLN A 358 -2.32 13.87 7.15
N ASN A 359 -2.87 12.71 6.78
CA ASN A 359 -2.11 11.47 6.73
C ASN A 359 -1.81 11.08 5.28
N GLY A 360 -1.01 11.86 4.57
CA GLY A 360 -0.60 11.58 3.19
C GLY A 360 0.03 12.80 2.50
N LEU A 361 0.57 12.61 1.30
CA LEU A 361 1.17 13.72 0.54
C LEU A 361 0.18 14.82 0.17
N HIS A 362 -1.10 14.50 0.09
CA HIS A 362 -2.14 15.51 -0.14
C HIS A 362 -2.10 16.63 0.91
N TYR A 363 -1.83 16.29 2.18
CA TYR A 363 -1.67 17.26 3.25
C TYR A 363 -0.50 18.23 2.98
N LEU A 364 0.67 17.68 2.68
CA LEU A 364 1.89 18.44 2.41
C LEU A 364 1.74 19.30 1.14
N LYS A 365 1.08 18.79 0.11
CA LYS A 365 0.67 19.56 -1.08
C LYS A 365 -0.21 20.75 -0.73
N ASN A 366 -1.19 20.55 0.14
CA ASN A 366 -2.07 21.63 0.58
C ASN A 366 -1.32 22.70 1.38
N LEU A 367 -0.30 22.33 2.15
CA LEU A 367 0.59 23.28 2.82
C LEU A 367 1.39 24.10 1.79
N GLU A 368 2.02 23.44 0.83
CA GLU A 368 2.82 24.11 -0.22
C GLU A 368 1.98 25.09 -1.04
N VAL A 369 0.83 24.64 -1.57
CA VAL A 369 -0.08 25.48 -2.36
C VAL A 369 -0.62 26.65 -1.54
N SER A 370 -0.86 26.44 -0.24
CA SER A 370 -1.32 27.50 0.66
C SER A 370 -0.19 28.37 1.22
N GLN A 371 1.06 28.11 0.85
CA GLN A 371 2.27 28.76 1.37
C GLN A 371 2.34 28.74 2.91
N LYS A 372 1.99 27.59 3.50
CA LYS A 372 2.04 27.37 4.95
C LYS A 372 3.22 26.49 5.33
N PRO A 373 3.84 26.72 6.50
CA PRO A 373 4.89 25.85 6.99
C PRO A 373 4.30 24.52 7.51
N TYR A 374 5.15 23.50 7.61
CA TYR A 374 4.79 22.23 8.25
C TYR A 374 4.77 22.36 9.78
N ARG A 375 5.74 23.07 10.37
CA ARG A 375 5.70 23.48 11.78
C ARG A 375 5.66 24.98 11.95
N ASP A 376 5.03 25.43 13.03
CA ASP A 376 4.98 26.85 13.37
C ASP A 376 6.40 27.42 13.53
N GLY A 377 6.67 28.53 12.85
CA GLY A 377 7.98 29.20 12.88
C GLY A 377 8.97 28.74 11.80
N GLU A 378 8.64 27.72 11.01
CA GLU A 378 9.42 27.33 9.82
C GLU A 378 9.03 28.15 8.58
N GLU A 379 9.85 28.06 7.53
CA GLU A 379 9.51 28.57 6.20
C GLU A 379 8.35 27.75 5.57
N PRO A 380 7.61 28.32 4.60
CA PRO A 380 6.58 27.59 3.88
C PRO A 380 7.08 26.25 3.36
N PHE A 381 6.30 25.19 3.60
CA PHE A 381 6.64 23.86 3.15
C PHE A 381 6.78 23.84 1.63
N LYS A 382 7.84 23.18 1.16
CA LYS A 382 8.07 22.91 -0.25
C LYS A 382 8.57 21.49 -0.40
N LEU A 383 7.92 20.70 -1.24
CA LEU A 383 8.36 19.34 -1.51
C LEU A 383 9.73 19.38 -2.21
N ARG A 384 10.67 18.60 -1.67
CA ARG A 384 11.98 18.37 -2.29
C ARG A 384 11.85 17.35 -3.44
N PRO A 385 12.81 17.29 -4.37
CA PRO A 385 12.93 16.15 -5.29
C PRO A 385 13.06 14.84 -4.50
N ILE A 386 12.29 13.83 -4.89
CA ILE A 386 12.32 12.48 -4.31
C ILE A 386 12.23 11.48 -5.46
N ASP A 387 13.28 10.68 -5.63
CA ASP A 387 13.30 9.62 -6.63
C ASP A 387 12.35 8.51 -6.18
N SER A 388 11.36 8.18 -7.01
CA SER A 388 10.25 7.30 -6.64
C SER A 388 9.86 6.31 -7.74
N LEU A 389 9.81 5.03 -7.41
CA LEU A 389 9.16 4.01 -8.23
C LEU A 389 7.79 3.67 -7.61
N LEU A 390 6.73 4.22 -8.20
CA LEU A 390 5.37 4.03 -7.74
C LEU A 390 4.77 2.79 -8.41
N ILE A 391 4.24 1.86 -7.61
CA ILE A 391 3.61 0.64 -8.10
C ILE A 391 2.17 0.58 -7.60
N GLN A 392 1.21 0.40 -8.50
CA GLN A 392 -0.21 0.47 -8.13
C GLN A 392 -1.11 -0.46 -8.93
N GLY A 393 -2.03 -1.12 -8.26
CA GLY A 393 -3.04 -1.95 -8.92
C GLY A 393 -4.10 -1.12 -9.64
N ASN A 394 -4.38 -1.41 -10.92
CA ASN A 394 -5.57 -0.91 -11.62
C ASN A 394 -6.85 -1.36 -10.89
N ARG A 395 -6.80 -2.57 -10.32
CA ARG A 395 -7.93 -3.25 -9.69
C ARG A 395 -7.92 -3.11 -8.16
N ASP A 396 -7.08 -2.24 -7.61
CA ASP A 396 -7.04 -1.98 -6.18
C ASP A 396 -8.29 -1.19 -5.73
N VAL A 397 -9.25 -1.88 -5.12
CA VAL A 397 -10.53 -1.27 -4.72
C VAL A 397 -10.45 -0.48 -3.41
N LEU A 398 -9.34 -0.58 -2.67
CA LEU A 398 -9.08 0.24 -1.48
C LEU A 398 -8.41 1.55 -1.87
N PHE A 399 -7.24 1.46 -2.52
CA PHE A 399 -6.42 2.58 -2.99
C PHE A 399 -6.39 2.56 -4.52
N PRO A 400 -7.27 3.31 -5.20
CA PRO A 400 -7.36 3.25 -6.66
C PRO A 400 -6.09 3.77 -7.34
N LEU A 401 -5.88 3.39 -8.62
CA LEU A 401 -4.76 3.89 -9.44
C LEU A 401 -4.59 5.42 -9.41
N GLN A 402 -5.69 6.15 -9.25
CA GLN A 402 -5.69 7.61 -9.12
C GLN A 402 -4.77 8.11 -7.99
N GLU A 403 -4.67 7.39 -6.87
CA GLU A 403 -3.80 7.79 -5.76
C GLU A 403 -2.32 7.79 -6.17
N ALA A 404 -1.89 6.77 -6.92
CA ALA A 404 -0.52 6.72 -7.44
C ALA A 404 -0.28 7.75 -8.56
N VAL A 405 -1.30 8.06 -9.37
CA VAL A 405 -1.23 9.15 -10.36
C VAL A 405 -1.06 10.51 -9.68
N ASP A 406 -1.77 10.77 -8.59
CA ASP A 406 -1.67 12.02 -7.84
C ASP A 406 -0.32 12.16 -7.12
N ASN A 407 0.19 11.05 -6.56
CA ASN A 407 1.56 10.97 -6.04
C ASN A 407 2.60 11.23 -7.13
N TYR A 408 2.47 10.54 -8.28
CA TYR A 408 3.35 10.70 -9.44
C TYR A 408 3.43 12.17 -9.86
N HIS A 409 2.28 12.82 -10.03
CA HIS A 409 2.22 14.20 -10.48
C HIS A 409 2.91 15.15 -9.50
N TYR A 410 2.65 15.02 -8.19
CA TYR A 410 3.23 15.91 -7.20
C TYR A 410 4.75 15.72 -7.06
N LEU A 411 5.21 14.47 -7.02
CA LEU A 411 6.64 14.13 -6.94
C LEU A 411 7.40 14.56 -8.21
N LYS A 412 6.79 14.39 -9.40
CA LYS A 412 7.38 14.81 -10.68
C LYS A 412 7.52 16.33 -10.76
N LEU A 413 6.50 17.08 -10.30
CA LEU A 413 6.56 18.55 -10.23
C LEU A 413 7.66 19.04 -9.27
N ALA A 414 7.94 18.29 -8.20
CA ALA A 414 9.03 18.60 -7.28
C ALA A 414 10.43 18.32 -7.88
N GLY A 415 10.50 17.61 -9.01
CA GLY A 415 11.72 17.38 -9.79
C GLY A 415 12.41 16.04 -9.55
N GLY A 416 11.75 15.07 -8.90
CA GLY A 416 12.30 13.71 -8.74
C GLY A 416 12.31 12.90 -10.04
N ASP A 417 13.19 11.90 -10.13
CA ASP A 417 13.03 10.81 -11.09
C ASP A 417 11.88 9.92 -10.61
N VAL A 418 10.71 10.13 -11.18
CA VAL A 418 9.49 9.41 -10.81
C VAL A 418 9.05 8.51 -11.96
N ARG A 419 8.82 7.24 -11.63
CA ARG A 419 8.27 6.21 -12.52
C ARG A 419 6.95 5.70 -11.93
N LEU A 420 5.97 5.42 -12.80
CA LEU A 420 4.67 4.84 -12.40
C LEU A 420 4.43 3.54 -13.17
N LEU A 421 4.39 2.42 -12.45
CA LEU A 421 4.04 1.12 -12.99
C LEU A 421 2.71 0.66 -12.41
N SER A 422 1.72 0.38 -13.27
CA SER A 422 0.48 -0.24 -12.82
C SER A 422 0.49 -1.75 -13.00
N ASN A 423 -0.43 -2.45 -12.33
CA ASN A 423 -0.61 -3.91 -12.48
C ASN A 423 -2.09 -4.32 -12.34
N GLN A 424 -2.39 -5.61 -12.50
CA GLN A 424 -3.76 -6.15 -12.47
C GLN A 424 -4.15 -6.75 -11.10
N SER A 425 -3.34 -6.51 -10.07
CA SER A 425 -3.57 -6.94 -8.68
C SER A 425 -3.87 -5.73 -7.77
N GLY A 426 -3.76 -5.88 -6.45
CA GLY A 426 -4.00 -4.83 -5.45
C GLY A 426 -4.68 -5.33 -4.19
N HIS A 427 -5.45 -4.46 -3.53
CA HIS A 427 -6.39 -4.88 -2.49
C HIS A 427 -7.66 -5.47 -3.14
N MET A 428 -7.65 -6.78 -3.37
CA MET A 428 -8.69 -7.48 -4.14
C MET A 428 -9.91 -7.83 -3.29
N ASN A 429 -11.14 -7.66 -3.77
CA ASN A 429 -12.34 -8.05 -3.05
C ASN A 429 -12.95 -9.35 -3.62
N PRO A 430 -12.55 -10.54 -3.11
CA PRO A 430 -13.07 -11.81 -3.61
C PRO A 430 -14.56 -11.99 -3.32
N LEU A 431 -15.13 -11.29 -2.32
CA LEU A 431 -16.57 -11.32 -2.03
C LEU A 431 -17.41 -10.69 -3.16
N ALA A 432 -16.77 -9.91 -4.03
CA ALA A 432 -17.37 -9.32 -5.20
C ALA A 432 -16.99 -10.02 -6.50
N ASN A 433 -16.50 -11.26 -6.40
CA ASN A 433 -15.94 -12.05 -7.49
C ASN A 433 -14.81 -11.35 -8.25
N GLN A 434 -14.08 -10.45 -7.58
CA GLN A 434 -12.89 -9.86 -8.16
C GLN A 434 -11.82 -10.94 -8.28
N VAL A 435 -11.29 -11.09 -9.50
CA VAL A 435 -10.25 -12.07 -9.81
C VAL A 435 -8.92 -11.36 -9.80
N ASP A 436 -7.91 -11.97 -9.18
CA ASP A 436 -6.56 -11.42 -9.16
C ASP A 436 -5.89 -11.49 -10.54
N GLY A 437 -4.89 -10.63 -10.76
CA GLY A 437 -4.17 -10.54 -12.03
C GLY A 437 -2.65 -10.55 -11.83
N THR A 438 -1.92 -10.36 -12.92
CA THR A 438 -0.45 -10.26 -12.87
C THR A 438 0.00 -9.02 -12.11
N THR A 439 1.17 -9.11 -11.48
CA THR A 439 1.87 -7.98 -10.87
C THR A 439 2.76 -7.22 -11.87
N SER A 440 2.92 -7.73 -13.09
CA SER A 440 3.73 -7.10 -14.16
C SER A 440 2.96 -6.02 -14.92
N CYS A 441 3.70 -5.07 -15.47
CA CYS A 441 3.16 -4.07 -16.40
C CYS A 441 3.54 -4.39 -17.85
N GLY A 442 2.71 -5.21 -18.51
CA GLY A 442 3.05 -5.76 -19.82
C GLY A 442 4.36 -6.55 -19.76
N GLY A 443 5.39 -6.09 -20.47
CA GLY A 443 6.71 -6.71 -20.44
C GLY A 443 7.61 -6.31 -19.27
N VAL A 444 7.17 -5.39 -18.41
CA VAL A 444 7.95 -4.91 -17.27
C VAL A 444 7.59 -5.73 -16.03
N ASP A 445 8.52 -6.59 -15.61
CA ASP A 445 8.39 -7.34 -14.36
C ASP A 445 8.59 -6.40 -13.16
N MET A 446 7.62 -6.41 -12.24
CA MET A 446 7.60 -5.53 -11.08
C MET A 446 8.81 -5.76 -10.17
N PHE A 447 9.15 -7.02 -9.90
CA PHE A 447 10.23 -7.38 -8.99
C PHE A 447 11.60 -7.00 -9.56
N ALA A 448 11.83 -7.26 -10.85
CA ALA A 448 13.01 -6.82 -11.58
C ALA A 448 13.13 -5.30 -11.61
N ALA A 449 12.02 -4.56 -11.77
CA ALA A 449 12.02 -3.11 -11.72
C ALA A 449 12.43 -2.59 -10.33
N ILE A 450 11.89 -3.13 -9.24
CA ILE A 450 12.25 -2.74 -7.86
C ILE A 450 13.74 -2.97 -7.61
N ARG A 451 14.27 -4.14 -7.97
CA ARG A 451 15.70 -4.47 -7.81
C ARG A 451 16.59 -3.51 -8.58
N THR A 452 16.30 -3.34 -9.88
CA THR A 452 17.06 -2.45 -10.76
C THR A 452 17.03 -1.01 -10.24
N TRP A 453 15.89 -0.57 -9.74
CA TRP A 453 15.72 0.76 -9.17
C TRP A 453 16.66 0.98 -7.97
N PHE A 454 16.62 0.09 -6.97
CA PHE A 454 17.51 0.23 -5.81
C PHE A 454 19.00 0.07 -6.18
N ASP A 455 19.35 -0.84 -7.09
CA ASP A 455 20.75 -1.03 -7.50
C ASP A 455 21.32 0.24 -8.17
N VAL A 456 20.53 0.92 -9.01
CA VAL A 456 20.95 2.19 -9.61
C VAL A 456 21.00 3.29 -8.56
N LYS A 457 19.94 3.46 -7.76
CA LYS A 457 19.80 4.61 -6.84
C LYS A 457 20.68 4.54 -5.61
N LEU A 458 21.02 3.33 -5.12
CA LEU A 458 21.72 3.14 -3.85
C LEU A 458 23.10 2.49 -3.99
N ARG A 459 23.39 1.80 -5.10
CA ARG A 459 24.65 1.05 -5.28
C ARG A 459 25.50 1.54 -6.44
N GLY A 460 25.05 2.57 -7.17
CA GLY A 460 25.78 3.11 -8.30
C GLY A 460 25.88 2.14 -9.48
N ALA A 461 24.88 1.25 -9.64
CA ALA A 461 24.75 0.50 -10.89
C ALA A 461 24.52 1.47 -12.08
N ASP A 462 24.83 1.01 -13.29
CA ASP A 462 24.74 1.85 -14.49
C ASP A 462 23.33 2.44 -14.67
N GLU A 463 23.23 3.76 -14.78
CA GLU A 463 21.96 4.48 -14.95
C GLU A 463 21.20 4.01 -16.21
N SER A 464 21.89 3.49 -17.23
CA SER A 464 21.24 2.96 -18.44
C SER A 464 20.32 1.77 -18.15
N LEU A 465 20.44 1.14 -16.98
CA LEU A 465 19.51 0.09 -16.57
C LEU A 465 18.09 0.62 -16.34
N LEU A 466 17.93 1.92 -16.04
CA LEU A 466 16.63 2.57 -15.89
C LEU A 466 15.88 2.70 -17.23
N ASP A 467 16.53 2.51 -18.38
CA ASP A 467 15.86 2.45 -19.69
C ASP A 467 14.90 1.25 -19.79
N ARG A 468 15.07 0.24 -18.92
CA ARG A 468 14.17 -0.91 -18.80
C ARG A 468 12.92 -0.62 -17.96
N ILE A 469 12.91 0.49 -17.21
CA ILE A 469 11.80 0.91 -16.36
C ILE A 469 11.16 2.13 -17.02
N PRO A 470 10.02 1.99 -17.72
CA PRO A 470 9.38 3.12 -18.40
C PRO A 470 8.98 4.23 -17.42
N GLY A 471 8.87 5.46 -17.92
CA GLY A 471 8.36 6.60 -17.16
C GLY A 471 6.95 6.36 -16.63
N VAL A 472 6.04 5.98 -17.53
CA VAL A 472 4.67 5.56 -17.20
C VAL A 472 4.36 4.25 -17.91
N CYS A 473 3.84 3.29 -17.16
CA CYS A 473 3.30 2.04 -17.67
C CYS A 473 1.92 1.77 -17.05
N ILE A 474 0.89 1.63 -17.88
CA ILE A 474 -0.48 1.32 -17.46
C ILE A 474 -0.89 -0.01 -18.08
N THR A 475 -1.13 -1.04 -17.25
CA THR A 475 -1.67 -2.32 -17.71
C THR A 475 -3.05 -2.16 -18.35
N LEU A 476 -3.30 -2.96 -19.37
CA LEU A 476 -4.55 -3.02 -20.11
C LEU A 476 -5.28 -4.35 -19.95
N ASP A 477 -4.51 -5.40 -19.66
CA ASP A 477 -4.95 -6.73 -19.30
C ASP A 477 -3.76 -7.43 -18.61
N ASN A 478 -3.83 -8.75 -18.41
CA ASN A 478 -2.73 -9.51 -17.79
C ASN A 478 -1.46 -9.66 -18.64
N GLU A 479 -1.48 -9.21 -19.90
CA GLU A 479 -0.39 -9.38 -20.86
C GLU A 479 0.10 -8.06 -21.45
N LYS A 480 -0.78 -7.06 -21.58
CA LYS A 480 -0.54 -5.84 -22.35
C LYS A 480 -0.51 -4.63 -21.45
N ALA A 481 0.29 -3.64 -21.86
CA ALA A 481 0.36 -2.35 -21.22
C ALA A 481 0.52 -1.23 -22.26
N LEU A 482 0.06 -0.03 -21.89
CA LEU A 482 0.45 1.22 -22.52
C LEU A 482 1.76 1.70 -21.89
N ILE A 483 2.79 1.92 -22.71
CA ILE A 483 4.00 2.66 -22.31
C ILE A 483 3.88 4.09 -22.80
N ALA A 484 3.99 5.06 -21.89
CA ALA A 484 3.82 6.46 -22.22
C ALA A 484 4.88 7.33 -21.53
N GLU A 485 5.09 8.52 -22.09
CA GLU A 485 5.91 9.56 -21.46
C GLU A 485 5.19 10.25 -20.30
N GLU A 486 3.84 10.22 -20.30
CA GLU A 486 3.00 10.85 -19.30
C GLU A 486 1.69 10.08 -19.12
N VAL A 487 1.03 10.23 -17.96
CA VAL A 487 -0.28 9.63 -17.70
C VAL A 487 -1.34 10.31 -18.60
N PRO A 488 -2.04 9.57 -19.48
CA PRO A 488 -3.10 10.16 -20.30
C PRO A 488 -4.23 10.74 -19.45
N GLY A 489 -4.70 11.92 -19.80
CA GLY A 489 -5.67 12.71 -19.06
C GLY A 489 -5.07 13.58 -17.96
N LEU A 490 -3.77 13.47 -17.64
CA LEU A 490 -3.14 14.26 -16.58
C LEU A 490 -2.75 15.67 -17.07
N ASN A 491 -2.13 15.78 -18.24
CA ASN A 491 -1.60 17.01 -18.80
C ASN A 491 -2.13 17.25 -20.22
N TYR A 492 -2.70 18.43 -20.48
CA TYR A 492 -3.30 18.76 -21.77
C TYR A 492 -2.31 18.74 -22.95
N GLU A 493 -1.09 19.24 -22.75
CA GLU A 493 -0.09 19.28 -23.82
C GLU A 493 0.43 17.88 -24.13
N ALA A 494 0.67 17.06 -23.09
CA ALA A 494 1.04 15.66 -23.26
C ALA A 494 -0.08 14.85 -23.94
N ASP A 495 -1.34 15.06 -23.53
CA ASP A 495 -2.51 14.43 -24.16
C ASP A 495 -2.55 14.69 -25.66
N LYS A 496 -2.28 15.94 -26.07
CA LYS A 496 -2.28 16.33 -27.48
C LYS A 496 -1.14 15.67 -28.26
N LEU A 497 0.04 15.53 -27.65
CA LEU A 497 1.19 14.86 -28.27
C LEU A 497 0.96 13.35 -28.41
N MET A 498 0.33 12.72 -27.42
CA MET A 498 -0.04 11.31 -27.44
C MET A 498 -1.28 10.99 -28.28
N GLY A 499 -1.99 12.02 -28.77
CA GLY A 499 -3.22 11.84 -29.55
C GLY A 499 -4.40 11.32 -28.73
N VAL A 500 -4.45 11.65 -27.43
CA VAL A 500 -5.58 11.29 -26.55
C VAL A 500 -6.86 11.95 -27.07
N ASN A 501 -7.94 11.17 -27.15
CA ASN A 501 -9.24 11.68 -27.58
C ASN A 501 -9.71 12.85 -26.70
N ASP A 502 -9.95 14.00 -27.31
CA ASP A 502 -10.32 15.23 -26.60
C ASP A 502 -11.83 15.49 -26.54
N GLN A 503 -12.64 14.55 -27.04
CA GLN A 503 -14.08 14.76 -27.25
C GLN A 503 -14.88 14.55 -25.96
N TRP A 504 -15.69 15.56 -25.63
CA TRP A 504 -16.68 15.48 -24.56
C TRP A 504 -18.00 14.90 -25.06
N ARG A 505 -18.60 14.02 -24.24
CA ARG A 505 -19.78 13.26 -24.62
C ARG A 505 -20.80 13.29 -23.49
N SER A 506 -22.02 13.70 -23.80
CA SER A 506 -23.09 13.79 -22.80
C SER A 506 -23.62 12.41 -22.40
N PHE A 507 -24.02 12.28 -21.14
CA PHE A 507 -24.71 11.10 -20.61
C PHE A 507 -25.81 11.49 -19.61
N SER A 508 -26.81 10.64 -19.44
CA SER A 508 -27.87 10.82 -18.44
C SER A 508 -28.50 9.49 -17.99
N MET A 509 -28.27 9.13 -16.73
CA MET A 509 -28.74 7.88 -16.14
C MET A 509 -29.71 8.12 -14.97
N SER A 510 -30.67 7.22 -14.82
CA SER A 510 -31.61 7.19 -13.69
C SER A 510 -31.60 5.80 -13.07
N ILE A 511 -31.30 5.74 -11.77
CA ILE A 511 -31.24 4.52 -10.97
C ILE A 511 -32.41 4.54 -10.00
N GLY A 512 -33.37 3.65 -10.21
CA GLY A 512 -34.62 3.58 -9.45
C GLY A 512 -34.52 2.83 -8.11
N MET A 513 -35.62 2.85 -7.33
CA MET A 513 -35.70 2.23 -6.00
C MET A 513 -35.86 0.70 -6.00
N ALA A 514 -36.36 0.08 -7.07
CA ALA A 514 -36.58 -1.37 -7.16
C ALA A 514 -35.27 -2.17 -7.24
N ARG A 515 -35.21 -3.42 -6.75
CA ARG A 515 -34.05 -4.31 -7.00
C ARG A 515 -33.92 -4.48 -8.53
N GLY A 516 -32.74 -4.22 -9.09
CA GLY A 516 -32.54 -4.21 -10.54
C GLY A 516 -31.10 -3.85 -10.93
N PRO A 517 -30.69 -4.18 -12.16
CA PRO A 517 -29.29 -4.19 -12.58
C PRO A 517 -28.70 -2.78 -12.74
N GLN A 518 -27.36 -2.74 -12.77
CA GLN A 518 -26.53 -1.65 -13.26
C GLN A 518 -27.04 -1.07 -14.59
N LYS A 519 -26.88 0.24 -14.80
CA LYS A 519 -27.13 0.88 -16.11
C LYS A 519 -25.78 1.27 -16.71
N CYS A 520 -25.47 0.76 -17.90
CA CYS A 520 -24.35 1.23 -18.72
C CYS A 520 -24.90 2.09 -19.87
N GLU A 521 -24.28 3.23 -20.10
CA GLU A 521 -24.61 4.16 -21.18
C GLU A 521 -23.37 4.35 -22.05
N ALA A 522 -23.37 3.68 -23.21
CA ALA A 522 -22.32 3.80 -24.20
C ALA A 522 -22.30 5.22 -24.78
N VAL A 523 -21.11 5.82 -24.85
CA VAL A 523 -20.89 7.16 -25.41
C VAL A 523 -19.91 7.12 -26.58
N TYR A 524 -19.11 6.07 -26.69
CA TYR A 524 -18.11 5.87 -27.72
C TYR A 524 -18.20 4.44 -28.28
N GLU A 525 -17.95 4.29 -29.57
CA GLU A 525 -17.83 2.99 -30.25
C GLU A 525 -16.51 2.99 -31.03
N VAL A 526 -15.73 1.92 -30.87
CA VAL A 526 -14.47 1.76 -31.59
C VAL A 526 -14.79 1.55 -33.08
N PRO A 527 -14.22 2.38 -33.98
CA PRO A 527 -14.49 2.27 -35.41
C PRO A 527 -14.13 0.89 -35.98
N ALA A 528 -14.83 0.49 -37.03
CA ALA A 528 -14.58 -0.77 -37.72
C ALA A 528 -13.14 -0.80 -38.28
N GLY A 529 -12.41 -1.88 -37.99
CA GLY A 529 -11.04 -2.07 -38.44
C GLY A 529 -9.97 -1.34 -37.60
N GLU A 530 -10.37 -0.58 -36.58
CA GLU A 530 -9.44 0.14 -35.70
C GLU A 530 -9.27 -0.58 -34.35
N ARG A 531 -8.04 -0.55 -33.83
CA ARG A 531 -7.74 -0.95 -32.45
C ARG A 531 -7.39 0.30 -31.67
N LYS A 532 -7.87 0.36 -30.44
CA LYS A 532 -7.65 1.51 -29.55
C LYS A 532 -7.22 1.01 -28.18
N VAL A 533 -6.79 1.95 -27.36
CA VAL A 533 -6.53 1.74 -25.94
C VAL A 533 -7.38 2.72 -25.16
N LEU A 534 -8.03 2.25 -24.11
CA LEU A 534 -8.59 3.12 -23.06
C LEU A 534 -7.60 3.07 -21.90
N ALA A 535 -6.83 4.13 -21.66
CA ALA A 535 -5.87 4.14 -20.56
C ALA A 535 -5.67 5.54 -20.00
N GLY A 536 -5.60 5.68 -18.68
CA GLY A 536 -5.43 6.97 -18.00
C GLY A 536 -6.72 7.47 -17.34
N ILE A 537 -6.85 8.78 -17.14
CA ILE A 537 -7.87 9.40 -16.28
C ILE A 537 -9.12 9.82 -17.05
N PRO A 538 -10.29 9.19 -16.86
CA PRO A 538 -11.55 9.71 -17.38
C PRO A 538 -11.96 10.99 -16.67
N LYS A 539 -12.33 12.02 -17.43
CA LYS A 539 -12.73 13.33 -16.89
C LYS A 539 -14.24 13.52 -16.98
N LEU A 540 -14.81 14.14 -15.96
CA LEU A 540 -16.20 14.57 -15.88
C LEU A 540 -16.27 16.08 -15.83
N ARG A 541 -17.24 16.66 -16.53
CA ARG A 541 -17.61 18.07 -16.36
C ARG A 541 -19.12 18.24 -16.32
N ASP A 542 -19.55 19.34 -15.71
CA ASP A 542 -20.97 19.65 -15.49
C ASP A 542 -21.75 18.47 -14.90
N PHE A 543 -21.07 17.68 -14.07
CA PHE A 543 -21.57 16.42 -13.54
C PHE A 543 -22.47 16.69 -12.34
N LYS A 544 -23.68 16.10 -12.35
CA LYS A 544 -24.69 16.34 -11.33
C LYS A 544 -25.19 15.03 -10.79
N VAL A 545 -25.25 14.92 -9.47
CA VAL A 545 -25.84 13.79 -8.76
C VAL A 545 -27.04 14.30 -7.99
N LYS A 546 -28.24 13.79 -8.32
CA LYS A 546 -29.47 14.09 -7.57
C LYS A 546 -29.95 12.82 -6.88
N GLY A 547 -29.91 12.80 -5.55
CA GLY A 547 -30.55 11.75 -4.75
C GLY A 547 -32.07 11.89 -4.73
N ASP A 548 -32.80 10.78 -4.59
CA ASP A 548 -34.27 10.80 -4.54
C ASP A 548 -34.82 11.42 -3.23
N LEU A 549 -36.01 12.04 -3.31
CA LEU A 549 -36.66 12.86 -2.27
C LEU A 549 -37.09 12.06 -1.03
N ILE A 550 -37.31 10.75 -1.14
CA ILE A 550 -37.64 9.91 0.01
C ILE A 550 -36.34 9.52 0.72
N GLY A 551 -35.73 10.50 1.38
CA GLY A 551 -34.59 10.29 2.29
C GLY A 551 -33.31 11.03 1.94
N GLY A 552 -33.11 11.57 0.72
CA GLY A 552 -31.99 12.48 0.41
C GLY A 552 -30.56 11.91 0.56
N LEU A 553 -30.42 10.58 0.69
CA LEU A 553 -29.17 9.88 0.99
C LEU A 553 -28.64 9.03 -0.18
N GLY A 554 -29.18 9.21 -1.39
CA GLY A 554 -28.77 8.44 -2.57
C GLY A 554 -27.34 8.76 -3.00
N VAL A 555 -26.42 7.81 -2.85
CA VAL A 555 -25.01 7.95 -3.25
C VAL A 555 -24.84 7.31 -4.62
N SER A 556 -24.26 8.03 -5.57
CA SER A 556 -23.93 7.47 -6.87
C SER A 556 -22.64 6.67 -6.80
N TYR A 557 -22.60 5.53 -7.48
CA TYR A 557 -21.39 4.74 -7.68
C TYR A 557 -21.20 4.58 -9.18
N MET A 558 -20.13 5.16 -9.72
CA MET A 558 -19.90 5.27 -11.15
C MET A 558 -18.55 4.69 -11.56
N GLY A 559 -18.50 4.03 -12.69
CA GLY A 559 -17.26 3.58 -13.31
C GLY A 559 -17.38 3.61 -14.84
N VAL A 560 -16.34 3.15 -15.52
CA VAL A 560 -16.35 3.01 -16.98
C VAL A 560 -16.84 1.61 -17.34
N CYS A 561 -17.74 1.51 -18.31
CA CYS A 561 -18.15 0.21 -18.84
C CYS A 561 -17.65 -0.04 -20.25
N LEU A 562 -17.39 -1.32 -20.52
CA LEU A 562 -17.09 -1.87 -21.83
C LEU A 562 -18.22 -2.84 -22.22
N ILE A 563 -18.81 -2.63 -23.39
CA ILE A 563 -19.75 -3.57 -24.02
C ILE A 563 -19.02 -4.25 -25.16
N ARG A 564 -18.85 -5.57 -25.05
CA ARG A 564 -18.16 -6.43 -26.00
C ARG A 564 -19.00 -7.68 -26.23
N ASP A 565 -19.32 -7.99 -27.48
CA ASP A 565 -20.16 -9.13 -27.88
C ASP A 565 -21.51 -9.20 -27.12
N GLY A 566 -22.10 -8.04 -26.82
CA GLY A 566 -23.35 -7.94 -26.05
C GLY A 566 -23.20 -8.17 -24.55
N GLN A 567 -22.00 -8.46 -24.04
CA GLN A 567 -21.70 -8.50 -22.61
C GLN A 567 -21.23 -7.14 -22.12
N THR A 568 -21.71 -6.72 -20.95
CA THR A 568 -21.28 -5.48 -20.32
C THR A 568 -20.38 -5.78 -19.14
N MET A 569 -19.19 -5.19 -19.13
CA MET A 569 -18.17 -5.32 -18.10
C MET A 569 -17.88 -3.97 -17.46
N LEU A 570 -17.51 -3.98 -16.19
CA LEU A 570 -16.95 -2.82 -15.50
C LEU A 570 -15.43 -2.86 -15.71
N VAL A 571 -14.87 -1.80 -16.30
CA VAL A 571 -13.43 -1.71 -16.54
C VAL A 571 -12.67 -1.69 -15.21
N ASP A 572 -11.65 -2.54 -15.11
CA ASP A 572 -10.81 -2.77 -13.92
C ASP A 572 -11.57 -3.09 -12.63
N ASP A 573 -12.87 -3.40 -12.72
CA ASP A 573 -13.73 -3.58 -11.55
C ASP A 573 -13.86 -2.32 -10.65
N MET A 574 -13.54 -1.14 -11.18
CA MET A 574 -13.40 0.10 -10.40
C MET A 574 -14.64 0.99 -10.43
N VAL A 575 -14.97 1.58 -9.28
CA VAL A 575 -16.03 2.59 -9.13
C VAL A 575 -15.59 3.75 -8.24
N THR A 576 -16.05 4.94 -8.57
CA THR A 576 -15.96 6.16 -7.77
C THR A 576 -17.32 6.47 -7.16
N GLY A 577 -17.34 6.73 -5.85
CA GLY A 577 -18.56 7.14 -5.15
C GLY A 577 -18.77 8.65 -5.20
N PHE A 578 -20.01 9.11 -5.20
CA PHE A 578 -20.38 10.53 -5.17
C PHE A 578 -21.62 10.76 -4.33
N VAL A 579 -21.54 11.70 -3.39
CA VAL A 579 -22.75 12.19 -2.70
C VAL A 579 -23.57 13.10 -3.63
N PRO A 580 -24.87 13.34 -3.36
CA PRO A 580 -25.65 14.32 -4.09
C PRO A 580 -24.98 15.70 -4.11
N GLY A 581 -24.88 16.30 -5.30
CA GLY A 581 -24.17 17.56 -5.51
C GLY A 581 -23.90 17.87 -6.97
N ASP A 582 -23.37 19.07 -7.21
CA ASP A 582 -22.89 19.53 -8.50
C ASP A 582 -21.35 19.50 -8.51
N TYR A 583 -20.78 18.90 -9.54
CA TYR A 583 -19.35 18.65 -9.73
C TYR A 583 -18.93 19.26 -11.08
N PRO A 584 -18.48 20.52 -11.10
CA PRO A 584 -18.20 21.24 -12.35
C PRO A 584 -17.03 20.62 -13.13
N ASN A 585 -16.01 20.14 -12.42
CA ASN A 585 -14.89 19.37 -12.96
C ASN A 585 -14.54 18.28 -11.95
N HIS A 586 -14.49 17.04 -12.40
CA HIS A 586 -14.11 15.91 -11.56
C HIS A 586 -13.49 14.79 -12.40
N GLU A 587 -12.97 13.78 -11.72
CA GLU A 587 -12.30 12.64 -12.32
C GLU A 587 -13.00 11.35 -11.91
N LEU A 588 -13.02 10.38 -12.80
CA LEU A 588 -13.18 8.99 -12.39
C LEU A 588 -11.79 8.41 -12.15
N ILE A 589 -11.75 7.27 -11.49
CA ILE A 589 -10.52 6.51 -11.29
C ILE A 589 -9.87 6.19 -12.64
N ALA A 590 -8.55 6.33 -12.70
CA ALA A 590 -7.77 5.94 -13.86
C ALA A 590 -7.97 4.44 -14.19
N VAL A 591 -8.04 4.13 -15.48
CA VAL A 591 -8.37 2.80 -16.00
C VAL A 591 -7.35 2.36 -17.06
N GLY A 592 -7.37 1.08 -17.42
CA GLY A 592 -6.59 0.51 -18.53
C GLY A 592 -7.29 -0.69 -19.17
N GLU A 593 -7.59 -0.61 -20.47
CA GLU A 593 -8.22 -1.68 -21.24
C GLU A 593 -7.80 -1.64 -22.72
N ALA A 594 -7.52 -2.81 -23.30
CA ALA A 594 -7.30 -2.96 -24.73
C ALA A 594 -8.63 -3.04 -25.47
N LEU A 595 -8.82 -2.20 -26.48
CA LEU A 595 -10.08 -2.10 -27.23
C LEU A 595 -9.95 -2.66 -28.65
N ARG A 596 -11.00 -3.34 -29.10
CA ARG A 596 -11.10 -3.93 -30.44
C ARG A 596 -12.26 -3.33 -31.25
N PRO A 597 -12.27 -3.51 -32.59
CA PRO A 597 -13.35 -2.98 -33.44
C PRO A 597 -14.74 -3.36 -32.92
N GLY A 598 -15.64 -2.39 -32.85
CA GLY A 598 -17.03 -2.59 -32.42
C GLY A 598 -17.26 -2.64 -30.90
N ASP A 599 -16.22 -2.56 -30.08
CA ASP A 599 -16.38 -2.34 -28.64
C ASP A 599 -17.10 -1.01 -28.39
N GLN A 600 -18.04 -0.99 -27.46
CA GLN A 600 -18.69 0.24 -27.02
C GLN A 600 -18.26 0.59 -25.59
N ILE A 601 -17.85 1.83 -25.39
CA ILE A 601 -17.33 2.33 -24.11
C ILE A 601 -18.25 3.42 -23.58
N GLY A 602 -18.52 3.36 -22.29
CA GLY A 602 -19.55 4.15 -21.65
C GLY A 602 -19.30 4.41 -20.17
N LEU A 603 -20.30 4.97 -19.52
CA LEU A 603 -20.35 5.07 -18.08
C LEU A 603 -21.37 4.09 -17.51
N MET A 604 -21.02 3.46 -16.40
CA MET A 604 -21.92 2.58 -15.67
C MET A 604 -22.21 3.13 -14.28
N ALA A 605 -23.50 3.13 -13.93
CA ALA A 605 -24.00 3.51 -12.63
C ALA A 605 -24.58 2.30 -11.89
N PHE A 606 -24.20 2.13 -10.63
CA PHE A 606 -24.60 1.00 -9.79
C PHE A 606 -25.59 1.39 -8.72
N LYS A 607 -26.61 0.56 -8.52
CA LYS A 607 -27.52 0.69 -7.38
C LYS A 607 -26.83 0.39 -6.04
N SER A 608 -26.04 -0.68 -6.02
CA SER A 608 -25.13 -1.06 -4.95
C SER A 608 -23.94 -1.75 -5.59
N LYS A 609 -22.72 -1.53 -5.07
CA LYS A 609 -21.53 -2.26 -5.50
C LYS A 609 -20.83 -2.81 -4.26
N GLU A 610 -20.52 -4.09 -4.29
CA GLU A 610 -19.95 -4.83 -3.17
C GLU A 610 -18.56 -4.30 -2.78
N HIS A 611 -17.83 -3.66 -3.70
CA HIS A 611 -16.54 -3.02 -3.42
C HIS A 611 -16.65 -1.84 -2.45
N MET A 612 -17.84 -1.23 -2.34
CA MET A 612 -18.09 -0.14 -1.40
C MET A 612 -18.57 -0.66 -0.04
N ASN A 613 -19.29 -1.79 0.01
CA ASN A 613 -19.95 -2.30 1.23
C ASN A 613 -20.13 -3.83 1.23
N PHE A 614 -19.05 -4.62 1.10
CA PHE A 614 -19.14 -6.10 0.99
C PHE A 614 -19.70 -6.78 2.25
N MET A 615 -19.56 -6.18 3.43
CA MET A 615 -20.17 -6.69 4.66
C MET A 615 -21.70 -6.71 4.61
N SER A 616 -22.33 -5.93 3.71
CA SER A 616 -23.78 -5.92 3.50
C SER A 616 -24.30 -7.04 2.60
N THR A 617 -23.41 -7.77 1.92
CA THR A 617 -23.77 -8.84 0.97
C THR A 617 -23.12 -10.18 1.28
N ALA A 618 -22.04 -10.21 2.06
CA ALA A 618 -21.32 -11.42 2.42
C ALA A 618 -21.92 -12.17 3.62
N THR A 619 -21.83 -13.50 3.60
CA THR A 619 -22.16 -14.35 4.75
C THR A 619 -21.01 -14.38 5.76
N ILE A 620 -21.31 -14.72 7.03
CA ILE A 620 -20.27 -14.84 8.07
C ILE A 620 -19.17 -15.82 7.66
N GLY A 621 -19.53 -16.97 7.07
CA GLY A 621 -18.53 -17.94 6.61
C GLY A 621 -17.55 -17.34 5.60
N GLN A 622 -18.04 -16.53 4.66
CA GLN A 622 -17.22 -15.88 3.65
C GLN A 622 -16.31 -14.79 4.24
N VAL A 623 -16.79 -14.03 5.25
CA VAL A 623 -15.96 -13.04 5.95
C VAL A 623 -14.89 -13.74 6.81
N THR A 624 -15.24 -14.83 7.48
CA THR A 624 -14.30 -15.63 8.28
C THR A 624 -13.22 -16.27 7.40
N GLU A 625 -13.59 -16.84 6.24
CA GLU A 625 -12.61 -17.36 5.28
C GLU A 625 -11.71 -16.25 4.70
N LEU A 626 -12.27 -15.06 4.43
CA LEU A 626 -11.49 -13.89 3.98
C LEU A 626 -10.43 -13.48 5.02
N LEU A 627 -10.78 -13.51 6.31
CA LEU A 627 -9.87 -13.15 7.40
C LEU A 627 -8.84 -14.24 7.70
N LEU A 628 -9.22 -15.52 7.58
CA LEU A 628 -8.32 -16.65 7.86
C LEU A 628 -7.33 -16.92 6.72
N ASN A 629 -7.76 -16.77 5.46
CA ASN A 629 -6.93 -17.09 4.30
C ASN A 629 -6.19 -15.87 3.71
N GLY A 630 -6.52 -14.65 4.14
CA GLY A 630 -5.95 -13.40 3.59
C GLY A 630 -4.83 -12.77 4.41
N PHE A 631 -4.54 -13.23 5.63
CA PHE A 631 -3.75 -12.47 6.62
C PHE A 631 -2.65 -13.22 7.40
N SER A 632 -2.28 -14.48 7.08
CA SER A 632 -1.15 -15.14 7.77
C SER A 632 0.19 -14.80 7.11
N ALA A 633 1.23 -14.34 7.82
CA ALA A 633 1.77 -14.93 9.05
C ALA A 633 1.94 -13.95 10.24
N GLY A 634 1.75 -14.44 11.47
CA GLY A 634 2.22 -13.80 12.71
C GLY A 634 1.20 -13.67 13.85
N SER A 635 -0.04 -13.25 13.59
CA SER A 635 -1.07 -13.13 14.63
C SER A 635 -2.49 -13.08 14.05
N GLY A 636 -3.05 -14.24 13.72
CA GLY A 636 -4.46 -14.34 13.30
C GLY A 636 -5.41 -14.37 14.50
N MET A 637 -6.56 -13.69 14.39
CA MET A 637 -7.68 -13.87 15.31
C MET A 637 -8.16 -15.33 15.29
N SER A 638 -8.45 -15.92 16.45
CA SER A 638 -9.01 -17.28 16.50
C SER A 638 -10.40 -17.30 15.85
N GLY A 639 -10.77 -18.40 15.18
CA GLY A 639 -12.07 -18.53 14.51
C GLY A 639 -13.28 -18.31 15.45
N ALA A 640 -13.11 -18.55 16.76
CA ALA A 640 -14.11 -18.26 17.78
C ALA A 640 -14.26 -16.75 18.06
N ALA A 641 -13.15 -15.98 18.07
CA ALA A 641 -13.17 -14.53 18.27
C ALA A 641 -13.81 -13.79 17.08
N VAL A 642 -13.68 -14.32 15.86
CA VAL A 642 -14.35 -13.80 14.67
C VAL A 642 -15.87 -14.00 14.75
N GLN A 643 -16.30 -15.14 15.30
CA GLN A 643 -17.73 -15.48 15.38
C GLN A 643 -18.45 -14.65 16.46
N ASP A 644 -17.86 -14.49 17.64
CA ASP A 644 -18.42 -13.67 18.73
C ASP A 644 -18.51 -12.17 18.38
N LEU A 645 -17.61 -11.68 17.52
CA LEU A 645 -17.64 -10.29 17.06
C LEU A 645 -18.73 -10.01 16.00
N MET A 646 -19.14 -11.04 15.27
CA MET A 646 -20.00 -10.93 14.09
C MET A 646 -21.49 -11.18 14.35
N ASP A 647 -21.84 -11.83 15.47
CA ASP A 647 -23.23 -12.10 15.88
C ASP A 647 -24.12 -10.84 16.01
N PRO A 648 -23.64 -9.68 16.53
CA PRO A 648 -24.43 -8.44 16.57
C PRO A 648 -24.74 -7.86 15.17
N LEU A 649 -23.91 -8.16 14.16
CA LEU A 649 -24.04 -7.62 12.80
C LEU A 649 -25.16 -8.32 12.01
N GLN A 650 -25.44 -9.61 12.25
CA GLN A 650 -26.45 -10.40 11.53
C GLN A 650 -27.83 -9.73 11.42
N THR A 651 -28.29 -9.10 12.50
CA THR A 651 -29.60 -8.46 12.56
C THR A 651 -29.64 -7.12 11.80
N LEU A 652 -28.48 -6.45 11.68
CA LEU A 652 -28.33 -5.10 11.14
C LEU A 652 -28.18 -5.09 9.60
N LEU A 653 -27.63 -6.17 9.03
CA LEU A 653 -27.29 -6.30 7.60
C LEU A 653 -28.50 -6.49 6.66
N SER A 654 -29.70 -6.71 7.21
CA SER A 654 -30.94 -6.88 6.43
C SER A 654 -31.70 -5.57 6.15
N GLY A 655 -31.20 -4.44 6.66
CA GLY A 655 -31.88 -3.14 6.60
C GLY A 655 -31.32 -2.19 5.53
N VAL A 656 -32.21 -1.78 4.60
CA VAL A 656 -32.12 -0.62 3.68
C VAL A 656 -31.46 -0.88 2.31
N PHE A 657 -32.25 -1.51 1.42
CA PHE A 657 -31.95 -1.77 0.00
C PHE A 657 -32.32 -0.62 -0.97
N VAL A 658 -32.52 0.60 -0.47
CA VAL A 658 -32.89 1.75 -1.32
C VAL A 658 -31.68 2.64 -1.50
N ASN A 659 -31.20 2.71 -2.74
CA ASN A 659 -30.23 3.70 -3.21
C ASN A 659 -30.71 4.12 -4.60
N ALA A 660 -31.39 5.27 -4.67
CA ALA A 660 -31.97 5.78 -5.89
C ALA A 660 -31.42 7.19 -6.13
N TYR A 661 -31.01 7.44 -7.37
CA TYR A 661 -30.39 8.68 -7.78
C TYR A 661 -30.48 8.85 -9.30
N THR A 662 -30.29 10.08 -9.75
CA THR A 662 -30.07 10.40 -11.16
C THR A 662 -28.72 11.06 -11.32
N VAL A 663 -28.06 10.77 -12.43
CA VAL A 663 -26.81 11.40 -12.81
C VAL A 663 -26.86 11.92 -14.23
N SER A 664 -26.18 13.04 -14.47
CA SER A 664 -26.06 13.65 -15.79
C SER A 664 -24.78 14.46 -15.87
N GLY A 665 -24.17 14.53 -17.04
CA GLY A 665 -23.03 15.41 -17.29
C GLY A 665 -22.41 15.12 -18.64
N GLU A 666 -21.14 15.51 -18.78
CA GLU A 666 -20.31 15.13 -19.91
C GLU A 666 -19.07 14.38 -19.43
N VAL A 667 -18.63 13.41 -20.23
CA VAL A 667 -17.43 12.62 -20.00
C VAL A 667 -16.47 12.77 -21.16
N ARG A 668 -15.17 12.80 -20.83
CA ARG A 668 -14.08 12.63 -21.78
C ARG A 668 -13.30 11.39 -21.38
N LEU A 669 -13.23 10.42 -22.29
CA LEU A 669 -12.54 9.14 -22.08
C LEU A 669 -11.14 9.20 -22.68
N PRO A 670 -10.09 8.73 -21.96
CA PRO A 670 -8.72 8.79 -22.44
C PRO A 670 -8.47 7.63 -23.43
N ILE A 671 -8.97 7.80 -24.65
CA ILE A 671 -8.85 6.81 -25.72
C ILE A 671 -7.72 7.21 -26.66
N LEU A 672 -6.81 6.28 -26.94
CA LEU A 672 -5.62 6.49 -27.77
C LEU A 672 -5.51 5.43 -28.89
N GLU A 673 -4.63 5.68 -29.85
CA GLU A 673 -4.20 4.68 -30.83
C GLU A 673 -3.36 3.57 -30.18
N SER A 674 -3.38 2.37 -30.74
CA SER A 674 -2.69 1.20 -30.20
C SER A 674 -1.18 1.11 -30.52
N GLU A 675 -0.56 2.18 -31.03
CA GLU A 675 0.83 2.14 -31.50
C GLU A 675 1.86 2.06 -30.36
N LEU A 676 1.47 2.43 -29.14
CA LEU A 676 2.31 2.47 -27.93
C LEU A 676 2.16 1.21 -27.04
N LEU A 677 1.67 0.11 -27.61
CA LEU A 677 1.44 -1.13 -26.86
C LEU A 677 2.75 -1.89 -26.62
N SER A 678 3.01 -2.19 -25.35
CA SER A 678 3.95 -3.23 -24.94
C SER A 678 3.19 -4.50 -24.58
N GLN A 679 3.78 -5.67 -24.86
CA GLN A 679 3.24 -6.97 -24.52
C GLN A 679 4.26 -7.78 -23.73
N ARG A 680 3.79 -8.52 -22.72
CA ARG A 680 4.59 -9.55 -22.05
C ARG A 680 4.97 -10.59 -23.09
N THR A 681 6.26 -10.73 -23.39
CA THR A 681 6.72 -11.90 -24.14
C THR A 681 6.43 -13.14 -23.28
N PRO A 682 5.88 -14.24 -23.85
CA PRO A 682 5.68 -15.46 -23.10
C PRO A 682 6.99 -15.85 -22.43
N ASP A 683 7.00 -15.82 -21.11
CA ASP A 683 8.12 -16.31 -20.34
C ASP A 683 8.23 -17.81 -20.64
N ALA A 684 9.44 -18.33 -20.90
CA ALA A 684 9.61 -19.76 -21.18
C ALA A 684 9.14 -20.65 -20.01
N TYR A 685 8.93 -20.06 -18.83
CA TYR A 685 8.54 -20.70 -17.59
C TYR A 685 7.04 -20.78 -17.32
N TYR A 686 6.24 -19.85 -17.85
CA TYR A 686 4.77 -19.92 -17.76
C TYR A 686 4.28 -20.39 -19.13
N GLY A 687 3.93 -21.67 -19.21
CA GLY A 687 3.68 -22.39 -20.46
C GLY A 687 2.95 -21.59 -21.53
N THR A 688 3.36 -21.78 -22.78
CA THR A 688 2.73 -21.21 -23.98
C THR A 688 1.20 -21.25 -23.90
N PRO A 689 0.50 -20.11 -23.90
CA PRO A 689 -0.79 -20.07 -24.58
C PRO A 689 -0.53 -20.43 -26.05
N GLU A 690 -1.24 -21.42 -26.56
CA GLU A 690 -1.08 -21.94 -27.92
C GLU A 690 -0.93 -20.82 -28.97
N ASP A 691 0.18 -20.86 -29.70
CA ASP A 691 0.50 -20.16 -30.95
C ASP A 691 -0.14 -18.77 -31.19
N PHE A 692 0.67 -17.75 -30.93
CA PHE A 692 0.58 -16.31 -31.26
C PHE A 692 0.12 -15.94 -32.68
N ASN A 693 0.02 -16.89 -33.63
CA ASN A 693 -0.44 -16.64 -35.01
C ASN A 693 -1.78 -17.31 -35.38
N GLN A 694 -2.42 -18.06 -34.46
CA GLN A 694 -3.61 -18.85 -34.81
C GLN A 694 -4.87 -18.58 -33.98
N GLN A 695 -4.85 -17.68 -33.00
CA GLN A 695 -6.08 -17.31 -32.29
C GLN A 695 -6.82 -16.17 -33.01
N PRO A 696 -8.10 -16.36 -33.40
CA PRO A 696 -8.87 -15.35 -34.11
C PRO A 696 -9.24 -14.19 -33.16
N TRP A 697 -8.90 -12.98 -33.61
CA TRP A 697 -9.31 -11.69 -33.06
C TRP A 697 -10.82 -11.49 -32.95
#